data_AF-A0A3D8SNY1-F1
#
_entry.id   AF-A0A3D8SNY1-F1
#
_cell.length_a   1.000
_cell.length_b   1.000
_cell.length_c   1.000
_cell.angle_alpha   90.00
_cell.angle_beta   90.00
_cell.angle_gamma   90.00
#
_symmetry.space_group_name_H-M   'P 1'
#
loop_
_entity.id
_entity.type
_entity.pdbx_description
1 polymer ?
#
loop_
_entity_poly.entity_id
_entity_poly.type
_entity_poly.pdbx_seq_one_letter_code
_entity_poly.pdbx_strand_id
1 'polypeptide(L)'
;MRSATVVLALATLGSAAKSSRTFAVNHFYGNGPLTMGRMDPIVNPGGPSGHVHAIQGGSNFALTMSDDILLSSNCTSSLVKNDMSNYWTPSVYFQDPVTKELTNVEMFYMNVYYFFEATDDDIKAFEPGHRMVIGNPSLRSPPTSNGSLILDPADGTIQPVQWTCPRSSTSSPLYPVGSDGLHGAGIQDPGNKGAGVGFPDQNCDGYASPLRADIHFPSCYNPAAGLDNYKTNMQFPSSKGTASGRANCPAGWIHTPHLFFEVYWDTPKFADRWTPGQGTQPFVLSHGDPTGYGLHADFISGWDVATLQQIIDNCDAGDSGMDKCPGLIGGLNDASTSCNIANLVPETIAGTMMALPGNNPVTGWGSSVSSPAVSSAAAAGSVSTGPTSSSTKAAASTQDAVSVSVGSSATSAEGASSAATPLTTLVSKPVAASTDSAASPDSTSILTTSHTFSTTTALTTVYVSAPGASSSGGVFLESSPTSAVAATSTDAAGDADDDDGCDADPVSTSSAPVSTPTTTSYNETISNVTTPVSGWTYTGCYTDNTSNRVLSGIEFANVGQHAVTNTKCINYCSSKGYSVSGTEYGGQCFCGDELSGSELQDDSACATPCEGDASQTCGGSASLSVFTSSVNGTATKAKRDADSEMHKARMSRHLHKHLKH
;
A
#
# COMPACT_ATOMS: atom_id res chain seq x y z
N MET A 1 58.19 26.01 -11.07
CA MET A 1 57.21 25.93 -12.16
C MET A 1 56.10 24.98 -11.71
N ARG A 2 54.90 25.56 -11.52
CA ARG A 2 53.53 25.00 -11.51
C ARG A 2 53.28 23.61 -10.88
N SER A 3 52.70 23.64 -9.68
CA SER A 3 51.88 22.56 -9.10
C SER A 3 50.65 22.32 -9.99
N ALA A 4 50.41 21.06 -10.37
CA ALA A 4 49.20 20.64 -11.07
C ALA A 4 48.13 20.30 -10.03
N THR A 5 47.17 21.20 -9.85
CA THR A 5 45.93 20.94 -9.12
C THR A 5 45.05 20.04 -9.98
N VAL A 6 44.88 18.78 -9.57
CA VAL A 6 43.86 17.90 -10.15
C VAL A 6 42.52 18.35 -9.57
N VAL A 7 41.75 19.09 -10.37
CA VAL A 7 40.35 19.38 -10.08
C VAL A 7 39.57 18.13 -10.45
N LEU A 8 39.15 17.37 -9.44
CA LEU A 8 38.14 16.32 -9.59
C LEU A 8 36.82 17.03 -9.87
N ALA A 9 36.44 17.14 -11.15
CA ALA A 9 35.08 17.52 -11.49
C ALA A 9 34.18 16.33 -11.12
N LEU A 10 33.50 16.41 -9.97
CA LEU A 10 32.27 15.66 -9.80
C LEU A 10 31.31 16.20 -10.86
N ALA A 11 31.12 15.45 -11.94
CA ALA A 11 29.95 15.62 -12.77
C ALA A 11 28.76 15.27 -11.87
N THR A 12 28.11 16.31 -11.33
CA THR A 12 26.74 16.18 -10.88
C THR A 12 25.95 15.78 -12.12
N LEU A 13 25.63 14.49 -12.23
CA LEU A 13 24.49 14.05 -13.03
C LEU A 13 23.28 14.70 -12.37
N GLY A 14 23.02 15.96 -12.73
CA GLY A 14 21.78 16.62 -12.37
C GLY A 14 20.68 15.88 -13.10
N SER A 15 19.86 15.16 -12.36
CA SER A 15 18.64 14.55 -12.88
C SER A 15 17.80 15.68 -13.46
N ALA A 16 17.73 15.75 -14.79
CA ALA A 16 17.05 16.84 -15.47
C ALA A 16 15.60 16.96 -14.98
N ALA A 17 15.12 18.20 -14.84
CA ALA A 17 13.72 18.53 -14.56
C ALA A 17 12.76 17.60 -15.34
N LYS A 18 11.81 16.97 -14.63
CA LYS A 18 10.87 16.02 -15.24
C LYS A 18 9.74 16.77 -15.95
N SER A 19 9.65 16.58 -17.25
CA SER A 19 8.61 17.20 -18.08
C SER A 19 7.25 16.52 -17.96
N SER A 20 7.23 15.25 -17.56
CA SER A 20 6.02 14.43 -17.33
C SER A 20 6.19 13.57 -16.08
N ARG A 21 5.07 13.15 -15.47
CA ARG A 21 5.09 12.17 -14.37
C ARG A 21 5.57 10.83 -14.90
N THR A 22 6.44 10.19 -14.12
CA THR A 22 6.77 8.76 -14.22
C THR A 22 6.57 8.11 -12.86
N PHE A 23 6.38 6.80 -12.79
CA PHE A 23 6.21 6.13 -11.50
C PHE A 23 6.59 4.65 -11.52
N ALA A 24 6.78 4.11 -10.32
CA ALA A 24 6.93 2.69 -10.11
C ALA A 24 6.33 2.29 -8.76
N VAL A 25 5.81 1.06 -8.69
CA VAL A 25 5.19 0.53 -7.48
C VAL A 25 6.15 -0.35 -6.70
N ASN A 26 6.30 -0.07 -5.42
CA ASN A 26 6.93 -0.98 -4.48
C ASN A 26 5.90 -2.03 -4.05
N HIS A 27 6.10 -3.26 -4.51
CA HIS A 27 5.30 -4.41 -4.12
C HIS A 27 5.86 -5.07 -2.86
N PHE A 28 4.98 -5.50 -1.97
CA PHE A 28 5.35 -6.29 -0.79
C PHE A 28 5.03 -7.77 -1.02
N TYR A 29 5.86 -8.66 -0.47
CA TYR A 29 5.72 -10.11 -0.60
C TYR A 29 5.66 -10.78 0.77
N GLY A 30 5.33 -12.08 0.78
CA GLY A 30 5.31 -12.90 1.98
C GLY A 30 3.92 -13.04 2.61
N ASN A 31 3.89 -13.53 3.84
CA ASN A 31 2.64 -13.85 4.55
C ASN A 31 2.16 -12.65 5.37
N GLY A 32 1.54 -11.69 4.68
CA GLY A 32 0.97 -10.49 5.30
C GLY A 32 2.02 -9.43 5.68
N PRO A 33 1.70 -8.53 6.63
CA PRO A 33 2.61 -7.45 7.03
C PRO A 33 3.85 -7.96 7.76
N LEU A 34 4.93 -7.16 7.76
CA LEU A 34 6.13 -7.38 8.59
C LEU A 34 5.75 -7.65 10.04
N THR A 35 4.87 -6.83 10.62
CA THR A 35 4.27 -7.07 11.93
C THR A 35 2.99 -6.25 12.09
N MET A 36 2.21 -6.57 13.11
CA MET A 36 1.06 -5.77 13.54
C MET A 36 1.12 -5.58 15.05
N GLY A 37 0.83 -4.38 15.52
CA GLY A 37 0.85 -4.07 16.94
C GLY A 37 0.70 -2.58 17.21
N ARG A 38 0.65 -2.21 18.49
CA ARG A 38 0.69 -0.80 18.91
C ARG A 38 2.13 -0.30 18.91
N MET A 39 2.72 -0.17 17.72
CA MET A 39 4.12 0.20 17.54
C MET A 39 4.22 1.42 16.61
N ASP A 40 4.74 2.52 17.13
CA ASP A 40 4.91 3.76 16.38
C ASP A 40 6.14 4.54 16.89
N PRO A 41 7.32 4.34 16.28
CA PRO A 41 8.55 5.00 16.70
C PRO A 41 8.62 6.49 16.34
N ILE A 42 7.65 7.03 15.60
CA ILE A 42 7.59 8.47 15.27
C ILE A 42 6.76 9.20 16.33
N VAL A 43 5.53 8.74 16.56
CA VAL A 43 4.56 9.44 17.41
C VAL A 43 4.68 9.02 18.88
N ASN A 44 5.03 7.77 19.15
CA ASN A 44 5.12 7.20 20.50
C ASN A 44 6.45 6.46 20.74
N PRO A 45 7.62 7.12 20.60
CA PRO A 45 8.91 6.46 20.74
C PRO A 45 9.09 5.86 22.15
N GLY A 46 9.49 4.61 22.18
CA GLY A 46 9.88 3.85 23.39
C GLY A 46 8.74 3.17 24.13
N GLY A 47 7.49 3.36 23.69
CA GLY A 47 6.32 2.78 24.32
C GLY A 47 5.30 2.27 23.30
N PRO A 48 4.21 1.64 23.78
CA PRO A 48 3.13 1.26 22.90
C PRO A 48 2.44 2.50 22.33
N SER A 49 2.13 2.47 21.05
CA SER A 49 1.37 3.53 20.39
C SER A 49 -0.08 3.57 20.88
N GLY A 50 -0.80 4.64 20.52
CA GLY A 50 -2.21 4.81 20.87
C GLY A 50 -3.11 3.69 20.35
N HIS A 51 -2.75 3.02 19.25
CA HIS A 51 -3.62 2.07 18.54
C HIS A 51 -2.81 1.14 17.63
N VAL A 52 -3.45 0.09 17.11
CA VAL A 52 -2.76 -0.92 16.29
C VAL A 52 -2.50 -0.41 14.89
N HIS A 53 -1.29 -0.64 14.41
CA HIS A 53 -0.88 -0.43 13.03
C HIS A 53 -0.58 -1.77 12.34
N ALA A 54 -0.75 -1.80 11.02
CA ALA A 54 -0.16 -2.80 10.16
C ALA A 54 1.11 -2.22 9.53
N ILE A 55 2.25 -2.91 9.69
CA ILE A 55 3.56 -2.39 9.33
C ILE A 55 4.17 -3.26 8.23
N GLN A 56 4.71 -2.63 7.19
CA GLN A 56 5.56 -3.24 6.18
C GLN A 56 6.98 -2.69 6.26
N GLY A 57 7.96 -3.41 5.69
CA GLY A 57 9.31 -2.92 5.50
C GLY A 57 10.43 -3.73 6.16
N GLY A 58 11.50 -3.03 6.55
CA GLY A 58 12.70 -3.60 7.16
C GLY A 58 12.51 -4.15 8.58
N SER A 59 13.19 -5.25 8.90
CA SER A 59 13.07 -6.02 10.14
C SER A 59 13.61 -5.34 11.40
N ASN A 60 14.34 -4.22 11.28
CA ASN A 60 14.80 -3.46 12.45
C ASN A 60 13.75 -2.45 12.96
N PHE A 61 12.52 -2.52 12.46
CA PHE A 61 11.40 -1.78 13.03
C PHE A 61 11.23 -2.11 14.52
N ALA A 62 11.24 -1.07 15.35
CA ALA A 62 11.22 -1.20 16.80
C ALA A 62 10.47 -0.04 17.44
N LEU A 63 10.22 -0.10 18.76
CA LEU A 63 9.58 0.99 19.50
C LEU A 63 10.45 2.27 19.54
N THR A 64 11.75 2.15 19.34
CA THR A 64 12.68 3.28 19.22
C THR A 64 13.71 2.94 18.15
N MET A 65 14.03 3.91 17.31
CA MET A 65 14.90 3.71 16.15
C MET A 65 15.82 4.92 15.99
N SER A 66 17.10 4.68 15.72
CA SER A 66 18.00 5.71 15.17
C SER A 66 17.76 5.86 13.66
N ASP A 67 18.33 6.90 13.05
CA ASP A 67 18.06 7.26 11.66
C ASP A 67 18.51 6.18 10.67
N ASP A 68 19.64 5.53 10.91
CA ASP A 68 20.25 4.56 9.99
C ASP A 68 19.96 3.10 10.33
N ILE A 69 19.27 2.82 11.45
CA ILE A 69 19.11 1.44 11.95
C ILE A 69 18.45 0.52 10.92
N LEU A 70 17.58 1.07 10.08
CA LEU A 70 16.88 0.31 9.05
C LEU A 70 17.77 -0.24 7.95
N LEU A 71 18.84 0.47 7.59
CA LEU A 71 19.81 -0.03 6.60
C LEU A 71 20.50 -1.32 7.06
N SER A 72 20.49 -1.61 8.37
CA SER A 72 21.02 -2.83 8.97
C SER A 72 19.97 -3.92 9.22
N SER A 73 18.77 -3.78 8.66
CA SER A 73 17.73 -4.81 8.74
C SER A 73 18.20 -6.13 8.13
N ASN A 74 17.86 -7.24 8.78
CA ASN A 74 18.23 -8.58 8.30
C ASN A 74 17.34 -9.04 7.13
N CYS A 75 16.11 -8.55 7.05
CA CYS A 75 15.21 -8.73 5.92
C CYS A 75 14.28 -7.53 5.77
N THR A 76 13.52 -7.49 4.67
CA THR A 76 12.44 -6.53 4.42
C THR A 76 11.27 -7.24 3.75
N SER A 77 10.03 -6.81 4.00
CA SER A 77 8.85 -7.28 3.26
C SER A 77 8.68 -6.62 1.88
N SER A 78 9.53 -5.63 1.54
CA SER A 78 9.60 -5.05 0.19
C SER A 78 10.26 -6.00 -0.81
N LEU A 79 9.71 -6.14 -2.01
CA LEU A 79 10.31 -6.97 -3.06
C LEU A 79 11.68 -6.44 -3.51
N VAL A 80 11.89 -5.12 -3.45
CA VAL A 80 13.20 -4.49 -3.71
C VAL A 80 14.10 -4.68 -2.50
N LYS A 81 15.19 -5.45 -2.67
CA LYS A 81 16.06 -5.85 -1.55
C LYS A 81 16.66 -4.67 -0.79
N ASN A 82 16.96 -3.59 -1.51
CA ASN A 82 17.61 -2.40 -0.97
C ASN A 82 16.65 -1.38 -0.37
N ASP A 83 15.35 -1.69 -0.32
CA ASP A 83 14.37 -0.91 0.42
C ASP A 83 14.13 -1.51 1.81
N MET A 84 14.84 -0.98 2.81
CA MET A 84 14.63 -1.34 4.22
C MET A 84 13.72 -0.34 4.93
N SER A 85 13.04 0.56 4.20
CA SER A 85 12.12 1.54 4.79
C SER A 85 10.97 0.86 5.50
N ASN A 86 10.30 1.58 6.41
CA ASN A 86 9.04 1.12 7.00
C ASN A 86 7.87 2.02 6.60
N TYR A 87 6.73 1.37 6.39
CA TYR A 87 5.48 1.95 5.92
C TYR A 87 4.35 1.39 6.77
N TRP A 88 3.54 2.23 7.40
CA TRP A 88 2.44 1.71 8.22
C TRP A 88 1.21 2.60 8.29
N THR A 89 0.08 1.95 8.55
CA THR A 89 -1.24 2.58 8.69
C THR A 89 -2.02 1.96 9.86
N PRO A 90 -2.99 2.68 10.46
CA PRO A 90 -3.91 2.10 11.43
C PRO A 90 -4.68 0.91 10.86
N SER A 91 -4.85 -0.14 11.66
CA SER A 91 -5.67 -1.29 11.26
C SER A 91 -7.16 -0.96 11.30
N VAL A 92 -7.96 -1.67 10.48
CA VAL A 92 -9.42 -1.58 10.46
C VAL A 92 -10.04 -2.75 11.25
N TYR A 93 -11.14 -2.49 11.92
CA TYR A 93 -11.95 -3.46 12.64
C TYR A 93 -13.41 -3.36 12.17
N PHE A 94 -14.10 -4.49 12.09
CA PHE A 94 -15.53 -4.58 11.88
C PHE A 94 -16.21 -4.69 13.24
N GLN A 95 -17.12 -3.78 13.56
CA GLN A 95 -18.00 -3.86 14.71
C GLN A 95 -19.33 -4.50 14.31
N ASP A 96 -19.62 -5.68 14.84
CA ASP A 96 -20.87 -6.38 14.54
C ASP A 96 -22.08 -5.51 14.96
N PRO A 97 -23.02 -5.19 14.05
CA PRO A 97 -24.16 -4.35 14.38
C PRO A 97 -25.05 -4.92 15.49
N VAL A 98 -25.07 -6.25 15.67
CA VAL A 98 -25.90 -6.98 16.63
C VAL A 98 -25.15 -7.23 17.94
N THR A 99 -23.99 -7.90 17.88
CA THR A 99 -23.26 -8.30 19.09
C THR A 99 -22.41 -7.18 19.68
N LYS A 100 -22.09 -6.16 18.88
CA LYS A 100 -21.12 -5.09 19.17
C LYS A 100 -19.69 -5.56 19.36
N GLU A 101 -19.42 -6.84 19.11
CA GLU A 101 -18.06 -7.39 19.10
C GLU A 101 -17.27 -6.83 17.91
N LEU A 102 -15.99 -6.64 18.14
CA LEU A 102 -15.03 -6.16 17.16
C LEU A 102 -14.25 -7.33 16.60
N THR A 103 -14.05 -7.36 15.29
CA THR A 103 -13.17 -8.33 14.62
C THR A 103 -12.21 -7.58 13.72
N ASN A 104 -10.92 -7.85 13.81
CA ASN A 104 -9.93 -7.30 12.89
C ASN A 104 -10.33 -7.57 11.44
N VAL A 105 -10.29 -6.53 10.60
CA VAL A 105 -10.35 -6.68 9.15
C VAL A 105 -8.91 -6.77 8.67
N GLU A 106 -8.55 -7.93 8.14
CA GLU A 106 -7.21 -8.22 7.65
C GLU A 106 -6.83 -7.26 6.51
N MET A 107 -5.61 -6.73 6.54
CA MET A 107 -5.05 -5.99 5.41
C MET A 107 -4.80 -7.00 4.28
N PHE A 108 -5.50 -6.84 3.17
CA PHE A 108 -5.43 -7.76 2.05
C PHE A 108 -4.09 -7.62 1.32
N TYR A 109 -3.71 -6.40 0.97
CA TYR A 109 -2.35 -6.02 0.58
C TYR A 109 -2.18 -4.50 0.72
N MET A 110 -0.93 -4.06 0.60
CA MET A 110 -0.57 -2.67 0.46
C MET A 110 0.40 -2.56 -0.71
N ASN A 111 0.27 -1.50 -1.50
CA ASN A 111 1.24 -1.09 -2.49
C ASN A 111 1.69 0.34 -2.16
N VAL A 112 2.97 0.63 -2.38
CA VAL A 112 3.50 1.99 -2.21
C VAL A 112 4.03 2.48 -3.54
N TYR A 113 3.33 3.45 -4.12
CA TYR A 113 3.71 4.10 -5.36
C TYR A 113 4.72 5.19 -5.06
N TYR A 114 5.77 5.23 -5.86
CA TYR A 114 6.73 6.31 -5.90
C TYR A 114 6.47 7.12 -7.16
N PHE A 115 5.78 8.24 -7.01
CA PHE A 115 5.54 9.19 -8.08
C PHE A 115 6.73 10.14 -8.20
N PHE A 116 7.24 10.26 -9.44
CA PHE A 116 8.22 11.27 -9.82
C PHE A 116 7.47 12.28 -10.68
N GLU A 117 6.86 13.25 -10.00
CA GLU A 117 5.96 14.24 -10.61
C GLU A 117 6.67 15.08 -11.68
N ALA A 118 5.89 15.63 -12.60
CA ALA A 118 6.40 16.69 -13.46
C ALA A 118 6.73 17.92 -12.58
N THR A 119 7.99 18.35 -12.59
CA THR A 119 8.50 19.45 -11.76
C THR A 119 9.68 20.14 -12.44
N ASP A 120 9.93 21.40 -12.08
CA ASP A 120 11.14 22.11 -12.50
C ASP A 120 12.32 21.88 -11.52
N ASP A 121 12.07 21.18 -10.41
CA ASP A 121 13.09 20.81 -9.42
C ASP A 121 13.79 19.48 -9.77
N ASP A 122 14.96 19.25 -9.19
CA ASP A 122 15.59 17.93 -9.18
C ASP A 122 14.97 17.07 -8.07
N ILE A 123 14.41 15.91 -8.41
CA ILE A 123 13.92 14.94 -7.43
C ILE A 123 15.08 14.12 -6.89
N LYS A 124 15.23 14.08 -5.56
CA LYS A 124 16.30 13.37 -4.86
C LYS A 124 15.78 12.24 -3.99
N ALA A 125 16.56 11.17 -3.91
CA ALA A 125 16.29 10.07 -2.99
C ALA A 125 16.13 10.55 -1.55
N PHE A 126 15.30 9.86 -0.77
CA PHE A 126 15.19 10.10 0.67
C PHE A 126 16.51 9.77 1.36
N GLU A 127 16.93 10.64 2.27
CA GLU A 127 18.00 10.30 3.21
C GLU A 127 17.53 9.19 4.17
N PRO A 128 18.41 8.28 4.61
CA PRO A 128 18.09 7.29 5.63
C PRO A 128 17.59 7.95 6.92
N GLY A 129 16.51 7.41 7.48
CA GLY A 129 15.89 7.90 8.71
C GLY A 129 14.92 9.05 8.53
N HIS A 130 14.68 9.53 7.31
CA HIS A 130 13.66 10.54 7.04
C HIS A 130 12.28 10.06 7.48
N ARG A 131 11.66 10.80 8.41
CA ARG A 131 10.36 10.48 9.03
C ARG A 131 9.25 11.37 8.50
N MET A 132 8.13 10.76 8.13
CA MET A 132 6.92 11.45 7.72
C MET A 132 5.69 10.86 8.39
N VAL A 133 4.73 11.71 8.73
CA VAL A 133 3.38 11.32 9.15
C VAL A 133 2.40 12.17 8.38
N ILE A 134 1.34 11.57 7.86
CA ILE A 134 0.29 12.27 7.12
C ILE A 134 -1.09 11.83 7.57
N GLY A 135 -2.07 12.73 7.51
CA GLY A 135 -3.41 12.53 8.07
C GLY A 135 -3.51 13.04 9.51
N ASN A 136 -4.66 12.81 10.15
CA ASN A 136 -4.90 13.30 11.51
C ASN A 136 -5.72 12.28 12.32
N PRO A 137 -5.10 11.49 13.22
CA PRO A 137 -5.79 10.45 13.99
C PRO A 137 -6.91 10.96 14.91
N SER A 138 -6.93 12.26 15.20
CA SER A 138 -7.94 12.89 16.06
C SER A 138 -9.18 13.39 15.30
N LEU A 139 -9.18 13.35 13.97
CA LEU A 139 -10.23 13.94 13.15
C LEU A 139 -11.51 13.07 13.16
N ARG A 140 -12.65 13.68 13.51
CA ARG A 140 -14.00 13.06 13.50
C ARG A 140 -15.06 13.89 12.79
N SER A 141 -14.67 15.08 12.34
CA SER A 141 -15.48 15.97 11.52
C SER A 141 -15.06 15.81 10.06
N PRO A 142 -16.00 15.93 9.10
CA PRO A 142 -15.67 15.86 7.69
C PRO A 142 -14.64 16.93 7.32
N PRO A 143 -13.63 16.59 6.50
CA PRO A 143 -12.73 17.56 5.91
C PRO A 143 -13.48 18.63 5.11
N THR A 144 -12.94 19.85 5.07
CA THR A 144 -13.53 20.96 4.32
C THR A 144 -13.43 20.82 2.79
N SER A 145 -12.76 19.77 2.29
CA SER A 145 -12.63 19.48 0.86
C SER A 145 -13.92 18.98 0.21
N ASN A 146 -14.99 18.77 0.99
CA ASN A 146 -16.28 18.28 0.50
C ASN A 146 -16.15 16.97 -0.31
N GLY A 147 -15.34 16.04 0.19
CA GLY A 147 -15.09 14.75 -0.45
C GLY A 147 -13.87 14.70 -1.37
N SER A 148 -13.41 15.84 -1.89
CA SER A 148 -12.33 15.87 -2.90
C SER A 148 -10.95 15.54 -2.32
N LEU A 149 -10.11 14.91 -3.15
CA LEU A 149 -8.66 14.82 -2.96
C LEU A 149 -8.03 16.16 -3.35
N ILE A 150 -7.22 16.73 -2.47
CA ILE A 150 -6.52 18.00 -2.74
C ILE A 150 -5.06 17.84 -2.31
N LEU A 151 -4.16 17.81 -3.30
CA LEU A 151 -2.71 17.62 -3.09
C LEU A 151 -1.89 18.88 -3.39
N ASP A 152 -2.43 19.86 -4.11
CA ASP A 152 -1.79 21.15 -4.31
C ASP A 152 -2.46 22.20 -3.40
N PRO A 153 -1.71 22.91 -2.54
CA PRO A 153 -2.29 23.96 -1.71
C PRO A 153 -2.82 25.16 -2.52
N ALA A 154 -2.54 25.24 -3.83
CA ALA A 154 -3.16 26.18 -4.74
C ALA A 154 -4.68 25.91 -4.93
N ASP A 155 -5.10 24.65 -4.82
CA ASP A 155 -6.47 24.20 -5.09
C ASP A 155 -7.35 24.20 -3.83
N GLY A 156 -6.77 24.43 -2.65
CA GLY A 156 -7.52 24.59 -1.41
C GLY A 156 -6.78 24.02 -0.19
N THR A 157 -7.56 23.72 0.85
CA THR A 157 -7.04 23.01 2.03
C THR A 157 -6.67 21.59 1.62
N ILE A 158 -5.42 21.22 1.85
CA ILE A 158 -4.90 19.87 1.57
C ILE A 158 -5.78 18.81 2.23
N GLN A 159 -6.23 17.85 1.41
CA GLN A 159 -6.90 16.63 1.83
C GLN A 159 -6.19 15.46 1.13
N PRO A 160 -5.21 14.83 1.77
CA PRO A 160 -4.33 13.86 1.14
C PRO A 160 -4.79 12.41 1.33
N VAL A 161 -5.92 12.21 2.01
CA VAL A 161 -6.48 10.91 2.36
C VAL A 161 -7.87 10.78 1.79
N GLN A 162 -8.12 9.69 1.07
CA GLN A 162 -9.42 9.29 0.58
C GLN A 162 -9.68 7.81 0.81
N TRP A 163 -10.95 7.46 0.81
CA TRP A 163 -11.41 6.08 0.75
C TRP A 163 -11.97 5.82 -0.64
N THR A 164 -11.48 4.76 -1.26
CA THR A 164 -11.96 4.27 -2.55
C THR A 164 -12.61 2.91 -2.35
N CYS A 165 -13.77 2.74 -2.95
CA CYS A 165 -14.56 1.53 -2.85
C CYS A 165 -14.96 1.12 -4.26
N PRO A 166 -14.10 0.36 -4.95
CA PRO A 166 -14.42 -0.13 -6.27
C PRO A 166 -15.63 -1.06 -6.18
N ARG A 167 -16.52 -0.94 -7.16
CA ARG A 167 -17.78 -1.69 -7.19
C ARG A 167 -18.03 -2.26 -8.57
N SER A 168 -18.65 -3.43 -8.58
CA SER A 168 -19.12 -4.09 -9.81
C SER A 168 -20.15 -3.24 -10.56
N SER A 169 -20.89 -2.39 -9.83
CA SER A 169 -21.85 -1.43 -10.36
C SER A 169 -21.83 -0.12 -9.58
N THR A 170 -21.91 1.00 -10.30
CA THR A 170 -22.04 2.34 -9.72
C THR A 170 -23.47 2.89 -9.80
N SER A 171 -24.47 2.03 -10.02
CA SER A 171 -25.88 2.45 -10.16
C SER A 171 -26.43 3.11 -8.90
N SER A 172 -26.00 2.64 -7.73
CA SER A 172 -26.29 3.27 -6.44
C SER A 172 -25.14 4.21 -6.08
N PRO A 173 -25.38 5.36 -5.44
CA PRO A 173 -24.33 6.18 -4.85
C PRO A 173 -23.44 5.37 -3.88
N LEU A 174 -22.16 5.74 -3.76
CA LEU A 174 -21.22 5.09 -2.83
C LEU A 174 -21.43 5.55 -1.37
N TYR A 175 -21.96 6.76 -1.24
CA TYR A 175 -22.32 7.40 0.02
C TYR A 175 -23.76 7.89 -0.10
N PRO A 176 -24.47 8.15 1.00
CA PRO A 176 -25.81 8.73 0.96
C PRO A 176 -25.85 10.04 0.16
N VAL A 177 -26.88 10.20 -0.68
CA VAL A 177 -27.09 11.44 -1.44
C VAL A 177 -27.26 12.61 -0.47
N GLY A 178 -26.41 13.63 -0.60
CA GLY A 178 -26.44 14.79 0.29
C GLY A 178 -25.91 14.51 1.70
N SER A 179 -25.10 13.45 1.87
CA SER A 179 -24.40 13.19 3.13
C SER A 179 -23.66 14.44 3.62
N ASP A 180 -23.86 14.80 4.88
CA ASP A 180 -23.14 15.87 5.56
C ASP A 180 -21.83 15.39 6.20
N GLY A 181 -21.54 14.07 6.11
CA GLY A 181 -20.36 13.47 6.71
C GLY A 181 -20.35 13.47 8.24
N LEU A 182 -21.45 13.85 8.90
CA LEU A 182 -21.59 13.89 10.36
C LEU A 182 -22.48 12.78 10.89
N HIS A 183 -23.24 12.10 10.03
CA HIS A 183 -24.23 11.13 10.44
C HIS A 183 -24.07 9.80 9.69
N GLY A 184 -23.14 8.97 10.17
CA GLY A 184 -23.11 7.53 9.88
C GLY A 184 -22.27 7.09 8.68
N ALA A 185 -22.07 7.95 7.68
CA ALA A 185 -21.25 7.68 6.51
C ALA A 185 -20.45 8.91 6.07
N GLY A 186 -19.44 8.69 5.25
CA GLY A 186 -18.59 9.74 4.69
C GLY A 186 -19.26 10.63 3.64
N ILE A 187 -18.44 11.40 2.92
CA ILE A 187 -18.86 12.31 1.85
C ILE A 187 -18.22 11.86 0.53
N GLN A 188 -19.04 11.73 -0.50
CA GLN A 188 -18.59 11.38 -1.84
C GLN A 188 -17.72 12.47 -2.47
N ASP A 189 -16.65 12.07 -3.14
CA ASP A 189 -15.90 12.96 -4.03
C ASP A 189 -16.81 13.42 -5.20
N PRO A 190 -16.97 14.74 -5.44
CA PRO A 190 -17.79 15.26 -6.53
C PRO A 190 -17.32 14.86 -7.94
N GLY A 191 -16.01 14.68 -8.11
CA GLY A 191 -15.35 14.27 -9.35
C GLY A 191 -15.16 12.76 -9.49
N ASN A 192 -15.29 11.99 -8.40
CA ASN A 192 -15.07 10.54 -8.40
C ASN A 192 -16.15 9.76 -7.65
N LYS A 193 -17.03 9.09 -8.41
CA LYS A 193 -18.14 8.29 -7.85
C LYS A 193 -17.71 7.03 -7.09
N GLY A 194 -16.44 6.63 -7.21
CA GLY A 194 -15.84 5.50 -6.50
C GLY A 194 -15.08 5.89 -5.25
N ALA A 195 -14.95 7.19 -4.95
CA ALA A 195 -14.12 7.68 -3.86
C ALA A 195 -14.85 8.73 -3.00
N GLY A 196 -14.24 9.06 -1.86
CA GLY A 196 -14.70 10.09 -0.97
C GLY A 196 -13.84 10.18 0.28
N VAL A 197 -14.32 10.96 1.26
CA VAL A 197 -13.71 11.05 2.58
C VAL A 197 -14.61 10.36 3.61
N GLY A 198 -13.98 9.67 4.57
CA GLY A 198 -14.68 8.82 5.53
C GLY A 198 -15.14 7.48 4.96
N PHE A 199 -15.59 6.58 5.82
CA PHE A 199 -16.01 5.25 5.39
C PHE A 199 -17.30 5.30 4.53
N PRO A 200 -17.37 4.53 3.42
CA PRO A 200 -18.56 4.43 2.59
C PRO A 200 -19.66 3.57 3.25
N ASP A 201 -20.91 3.74 2.81
CA ASP A 201 -22.06 2.96 3.29
C ASP A 201 -22.45 1.80 2.37
N GLN A 202 -21.57 1.43 1.45
CA GLN A 202 -21.76 0.32 0.51
C GLN A 202 -20.70 -0.76 0.69
N ASN A 203 -21.03 -1.98 0.29
CA ASN A 203 -20.02 -3.02 0.10
C ASN A 203 -19.14 -2.68 -1.10
N CYS A 204 -17.83 -2.92 -0.97
CA CYS A 204 -16.86 -2.80 -2.06
C CYS A 204 -16.70 -4.18 -2.70
N ASP A 205 -17.37 -4.39 -3.82
CA ASP A 205 -17.48 -5.67 -4.54
C ASP A 205 -16.79 -5.64 -5.91
N GLY A 206 -15.96 -4.63 -6.17
CA GLY A 206 -15.16 -4.54 -7.40
C GLY A 206 -14.14 -5.66 -7.49
N TYR A 207 -13.81 -6.07 -8.72
CA TYR A 207 -12.81 -7.10 -9.01
C TYR A 207 -11.50 -6.83 -8.27
N ALA A 208 -11.06 -7.78 -7.44
CA ALA A 208 -9.82 -7.73 -6.66
C ALA A 208 -9.64 -6.46 -5.80
N SER A 209 -10.73 -5.74 -5.52
CA SER A 209 -10.67 -4.38 -5.00
C SER A 209 -11.69 -4.17 -3.88
N PRO A 210 -11.38 -4.66 -2.67
CA PRO A 210 -12.21 -4.38 -1.51
C PRO A 210 -12.04 -2.90 -1.07
N LEU A 211 -12.47 -2.55 0.15
CA LEU A 211 -12.29 -1.19 0.65
C LEU A 211 -10.81 -0.80 0.62
N ARG A 212 -10.52 0.33 -0.01
CA ARG A 212 -9.18 0.86 -0.24
C ARG A 212 -8.99 2.22 0.42
N ALA A 213 -7.84 2.46 1.00
CA ALA A 213 -7.39 3.78 1.38
C ALA A 213 -6.35 4.30 0.38
N ASP A 214 -6.52 5.56 0.01
CA ASP A 214 -5.65 6.32 -0.87
C ASP A 214 -4.97 7.39 -0.02
N ILE A 215 -3.68 7.23 0.28
CA ILE A 215 -2.96 8.10 1.22
C ILE A 215 -1.71 8.68 0.56
N HIS A 216 -1.72 9.99 0.31
CA HIS A 216 -0.64 10.71 -0.34
C HIS A 216 0.26 11.42 0.66
N PHE A 217 1.58 11.35 0.47
CA PHE A 217 2.54 12.09 1.27
C PHE A 217 3.03 13.35 0.56
N PRO A 218 3.34 14.42 1.32
CA PRO A 218 4.07 15.57 0.79
C PRO A 218 5.44 15.17 0.22
N SER A 219 5.92 15.90 -0.78
CA SER A 219 7.18 15.58 -1.49
C SER A 219 8.25 16.67 -1.42
N CYS A 220 8.02 17.77 -0.69
CA CYS A 220 9.02 18.81 -0.45
C CYS A 220 9.57 18.72 0.96
N TYR A 221 10.87 18.45 1.07
CA TYR A 221 11.61 18.31 2.31
C TYR A 221 12.35 19.60 2.71
N ASN A 222 12.17 20.02 3.95
CA ASN A 222 12.88 21.13 4.57
C ASN A 222 14.14 20.64 5.31
N PRO A 223 15.34 20.78 4.73
CA PRO A 223 16.57 20.35 5.40
C PRO A 223 16.85 21.11 6.71
N ALA A 224 16.32 22.32 6.88
CA ALA A 224 16.50 23.09 8.12
C ALA A 224 15.70 22.54 9.30
N ALA A 225 14.65 21.74 9.06
CA ALA A 225 13.85 21.11 10.11
C ALA A 225 14.46 19.79 10.61
N GLY A 226 15.41 19.20 9.90
CA GLY A 226 15.95 17.87 10.20
C GLY A 226 15.07 16.74 9.68
N LEU A 227 15.57 15.51 9.76
CA LEU A 227 14.91 14.30 9.22
C LEU A 227 13.79 13.78 10.12
N ASP A 228 13.83 14.10 11.42
CA ASP A 228 12.99 13.55 12.48
C ASP A 228 11.78 14.44 12.84
N ASN A 229 11.86 15.74 12.58
CA ASN A 229 10.80 16.69 12.88
C ASN A 229 9.64 16.63 11.86
N TYR A 230 8.96 15.48 11.84
CA TYR A 230 7.91 15.08 10.90
C TYR A 230 6.72 16.05 10.79
N LYS A 231 6.56 16.96 11.76
CA LYS A 231 5.47 17.95 11.77
C LYS A 231 5.73 19.16 10.89
N THR A 232 6.99 19.46 10.60
CA THR A 232 7.40 20.68 9.89
C THR A 232 8.46 20.45 8.83
N ASN A 233 8.96 19.21 8.70
CA ASN A 233 9.98 18.86 7.72
C ASN A 233 9.43 18.65 6.31
N MET A 234 8.11 18.43 6.14
CA MET A 234 7.52 18.17 4.83
C MET A 234 6.38 19.12 4.47
N GLN A 235 6.23 19.38 3.17
CA GLN A 235 5.10 20.10 2.59
C GLN A 235 4.76 19.54 1.20
N PHE A 236 3.48 19.61 0.79
CA PHE A 236 3.11 19.35 -0.59
C PHE A 236 3.69 20.43 -1.53
N PRO A 237 4.20 20.05 -2.71
CA PRO A 237 4.63 21.01 -3.73
C PRO A 237 3.42 21.82 -4.21
N SER A 238 3.68 22.98 -4.83
CA SER A 238 2.59 23.80 -5.36
C SER A 238 2.89 24.34 -6.75
N SER A 239 1.88 24.29 -7.62
CA SER A 239 1.91 24.93 -8.94
C SER A 239 1.79 26.45 -8.85
N LYS A 240 1.32 26.97 -7.71
CA LYS A 240 1.09 28.41 -7.52
C LYS A 240 2.38 29.21 -7.67
N GLY A 241 2.35 30.16 -8.60
CA GLY A 241 3.47 31.07 -8.85
C GLY A 241 4.59 30.47 -9.71
N THR A 242 4.38 29.28 -10.27
CA THR A 242 5.30 28.69 -11.25
C THR A 242 4.92 29.13 -12.66
N ALA A 243 5.91 29.42 -13.51
CA ALA A 243 5.66 29.82 -14.89
C ALA A 243 5.28 28.62 -15.78
N SER A 244 5.70 27.42 -15.39
CA SER A 244 5.43 26.15 -16.08
C SER A 244 4.06 25.55 -15.76
N GLY A 245 3.43 25.99 -14.66
CA GLY A 245 2.25 25.36 -14.09
C GLY A 245 2.54 24.04 -13.35
N ARG A 246 3.82 23.66 -13.22
CA ARG A 246 4.25 22.45 -12.51
C ARG A 246 4.34 22.69 -11.01
N ALA A 247 4.07 21.67 -10.21
CA ALA A 247 4.17 21.79 -8.76
C ALA A 247 5.65 21.73 -8.33
N ASN A 248 6.15 22.81 -7.72
CA ASN A 248 7.53 22.93 -7.27
C ASN A 248 7.61 23.12 -5.75
N CYS A 249 8.77 22.83 -5.20
CA CYS A 249 9.07 23.03 -3.80
C CYS A 249 9.42 24.49 -3.47
N PRO A 250 9.21 24.92 -2.22
CA PRO A 250 9.71 26.22 -1.78
C PRO A 250 11.23 26.33 -1.97
N ALA A 251 11.73 27.53 -2.26
CA ALA A 251 13.15 27.74 -2.48
C ALA A 251 14.01 27.24 -1.30
N GLY A 252 15.05 26.46 -1.60
CA GLY A 252 15.94 25.87 -0.60
C GLY A 252 15.45 24.54 0.01
N TRP A 253 14.25 24.09 -0.37
CA TRP A 253 13.74 22.77 -0.02
C TRP A 253 14.15 21.74 -1.08
N ILE A 254 14.17 20.47 -0.68
CA ILE A 254 14.56 19.35 -1.54
C ILE A 254 13.30 18.65 -2.03
N HIS A 255 13.15 18.52 -3.34
CA HIS A 255 12.08 17.70 -3.92
C HIS A 255 12.47 16.22 -3.75
N THR A 256 11.58 15.43 -3.16
CA THR A 256 11.73 13.99 -2.90
C THR A 256 10.61 13.22 -3.61
N PRO A 257 10.63 11.89 -3.72
CA PRO A 257 9.51 11.16 -4.32
C PRO A 257 8.19 11.46 -3.61
N HIS A 258 7.11 11.58 -4.38
CA HIS A 258 5.75 11.63 -3.82
C HIS A 258 5.31 10.19 -3.54
N LEU A 259 5.17 9.84 -2.26
CA LEU A 259 4.66 8.53 -1.86
C LEU A 259 3.14 8.51 -1.90
N PHE A 260 2.59 7.44 -2.44
CA PHE A 260 1.17 7.13 -2.37
C PHE A 260 0.97 5.71 -1.88
N PHE A 261 0.34 5.58 -0.71
CA PHE A 261 0.01 4.28 -0.14
C PHE A 261 -1.38 3.90 -0.62
N GLU A 262 -1.45 2.74 -1.23
CA GLU A 262 -2.68 2.09 -1.64
C GLU A 262 -2.88 0.89 -0.73
N VAL A 263 -3.83 0.97 0.21
CA VAL A 263 -4.03 -0.06 1.25
C VAL A 263 -5.41 -0.68 1.12
N TYR A 264 -5.47 -2.00 1.03
CA TYR A 264 -6.72 -2.75 0.91
C TYR A 264 -7.01 -3.56 2.17
N TRP A 265 -8.28 -3.61 2.58
CA TRP A 265 -8.75 -4.47 3.67
C TRP A 265 -9.78 -5.46 3.17
N ASP A 266 -9.77 -6.69 3.67
CA ASP A 266 -10.69 -7.76 3.28
C ASP A 266 -12.10 -7.58 3.89
N THR A 267 -12.75 -6.48 3.50
CA THR A 267 -14.13 -6.16 3.88
C THR A 267 -15.20 -7.11 3.30
N PRO A 268 -15.01 -7.78 2.14
CA PRO A 268 -15.96 -8.78 1.63
C PRO A 268 -16.26 -9.92 2.62
N LYS A 269 -15.33 -10.29 3.49
CA LYS A 269 -15.55 -11.27 4.59
C LYS A 269 -16.74 -10.91 5.51
N PHE A 270 -17.17 -9.65 5.51
CA PHE A 270 -18.21 -9.14 6.40
C PHE A 270 -19.50 -8.74 5.66
N ALA A 271 -19.56 -8.90 4.33
CA ALA A 271 -20.66 -8.39 3.50
C ALA A 271 -22.06 -8.86 3.94
N ASP A 272 -22.17 -10.09 4.45
CA ASP A 272 -23.43 -10.70 4.90
C ASP A 272 -23.83 -10.34 6.35
N ARG A 273 -23.01 -9.53 7.05
CA ARG A 273 -23.19 -9.21 8.48
C ARG A 273 -23.72 -7.81 8.74
N TRP A 274 -24.03 -7.04 7.69
CA TRP A 274 -24.63 -5.71 7.78
C TRP A 274 -25.43 -5.41 6.50
N THR A 275 -26.20 -4.32 6.51
CA THR A 275 -27.02 -3.92 5.37
C THR A 275 -26.46 -2.64 4.76
N PRO A 276 -25.93 -2.66 3.51
CA PRO A 276 -25.44 -1.46 2.84
C PRO A 276 -26.59 -0.51 2.44
N GLY A 277 -26.24 0.76 2.18
CA GLY A 277 -27.19 1.79 1.73
C GLY A 277 -28.16 2.29 2.79
N GLN A 278 -27.86 2.05 4.08
CA GLN A 278 -28.68 2.51 5.20
C GLN A 278 -28.17 3.83 5.80
N GLY A 279 -27.19 4.49 5.17
CA GLY A 279 -26.55 5.69 5.71
C GLY A 279 -25.65 5.46 6.92
N THR A 280 -25.34 4.20 7.24
CA THR A 280 -24.42 3.82 8.31
C THR A 280 -23.58 2.63 7.88
N GLN A 281 -22.41 2.46 8.52
CA GLN A 281 -21.45 1.42 8.20
C GLN A 281 -20.74 0.88 9.48
N PRO A 282 -20.26 -0.38 9.50
CA PRO A 282 -19.76 -1.05 10.71
C PRO A 282 -18.23 -1.03 10.93
N PHE A 283 -17.46 -0.43 10.03
CA PHE A 283 -15.99 -0.37 10.10
C PHE A 283 -15.49 0.77 10.99
N VAL A 284 -14.42 0.49 11.72
CA VAL A 284 -13.81 1.39 12.71
C VAL A 284 -12.29 1.28 12.59
N LEU A 285 -11.57 2.39 12.60
CA LEU A 285 -10.10 2.37 12.72
C LEU A 285 -9.69 1.97 14.15
N SER A 286 -8.51 1.38 14.28
CA SER A 286 -7.98 0.81 15.54
C SER A 286 -7.89 1.78 16.73
N HIS A 287 -7.94 3.09 16.47
CA HIS A 287 -7.99 4.15 17.47
C HIS A 287 -9.42 4.58 17.83
N GLY A 288 -10.42 3.80 17.43
CA GLY A 288 -11.82 4.02 17.77
C GLY A 288 -12.54 5.03 16.87
N ASP A 289 -12.06 5.25 15.65
CA ASP A 289 -12.72 6.14 14.70
C ASP A 289 -13.72 5.39 13.79
N PRO A 290 -15.04 5.58 13.97
CA PRO A 290 -16.03 5.01 13.05
C PRO A 290 -16.30 5.89 11.81
N THR A 291 -15.71 7.09 11.74
CA THR A 291 -15.95 8.01 10.62
C THR A 291 -14.99 7.75 9.46
N GLY A 292 -13.77 7.29 9.76
CA GLY A 292 -12.70 7.07 8.79
C GLY A 292 -11.91 8.34 8.45
N TYR A 293 -12.23 9.49 9.06
CA TYR A 293 -11.50 10.74 8.84
C TYR A 293 -10.16 10.77 9.60
N GLY A 294 -10.06 9.96 10.64
CA GLY A 294 -8.87 9.76 11.45
C GLY A 294 -7.79 8.92 10.77
N LEU A 295 -7.99 8.50 9.52
CA LEU A 295 -7.00 7.72 8.80
C LEU A 295 -5.72 8.55 8.60
N HIS A 296 -4.60 7.88 8.80
CA HIS A 296 -3.28 8.45 8.69
C HIS A 296 -2.30 7.36 8.23
N ALA A 297 -1.10 7.77 7.84
CA ALA A 297 -0.01 6.88 7.52
C ALA A 297 1.32 7.46 7.98
N ASP A 298 2.28 6.58 8.14
CA ASP A 298 3.59 6.88 8.67
C ASP A 298 4.68 6.22 7.81
N PHE A 299 5.84 6.87 7.72
CA PHE A 299 6.96 6.42 6.91
C PHE A 299 8.29 6.74 7.60
N ILE A 300 9.22 5.78 7.58
CA ILE A 300 10.64 6.02 7.86
C ILE A 300 11.46 5.46 6.71
N SER A 301 12.26 6.31 6.09
CA SER A 301 13.18 5.90 5.03
C SER A 301 14.27 4.96 5.55
N GLY A 302 14.42 3.82 4.88
CA GLY A 302 15.52 2.88 5.01
C GLY A 302 16.04 2.48 3.63
N TRP A 303 15.91 3.37 2.65
CA TRP A 303 16.39 3.15 1.29
C TRP A 303 17.91 3.23 1.21
N ASP A 304 18.52 2.32 0.46
CA ASP A 304 19.82 2.59 -0.13
C ASP A 304 19.71 3.76 -1.11
N VAL A 305 20.41 4.85 -0.81
CA VAL A 305 20.29 6.13 -1.53
C VAL A 305 20.65 5.98 -3.01
N ALA A 306 21.68 5.19 -3.33
CA ALA A 306 22.10 4.98 -4.72
C ALA A 306 21.04 4.22 -5.53
N THR A 307 20.43 3.20 -4.92
CA THR A 307 19.35 2.43 -5.53
C THR A 307 18.12 3.30 -5.78
N LEU A 308 17.64 4.04 -4.77
CA LEU A 308 16.47 4.89 -4.95
C LEU A 308 16.72 6.01 -5.95
N GLN A 309 17.92 6.61 -5.95
CA GLN A 309 18.25 7.63 -6.95
C GLN A 309 18.27 7.06 -8.37
N GLN A 310 18.80 5.85 -8.55
CA GLN A 310 18.74 5.17 -9.84
C GLN A 310 17.29 4.94 -10.31
N ILE A 311 16.39 4.52 -9.41
CA ILE A 311 14.97 4.35 -9.72
C ILE A 311 14.34 5.70 -10.11
N ILE A 312 14.61 6.78 -9.36
CA ILE A 312 14.13 8.13 -9.66
C ILE A 312 14.57 8.56 -11.07
N ASP A 313 15.82 8.30 -11.42
CA ASP A 313 16.43 8.79 -12.65
C ASP A 313 15.95 8.06 -13.90
N ASN A 314 15.62 6.76 -13.81
CA ASN A 314 15.43 5.93 -15.00
C ASN A 314 14.22 4.99 -15.00
N CYS A 315 13.41 4.95 -13.94
CA CYS A 315 12.29 4.01 -13.86
C CYS A 315 10.93 4.66 -14.15
N ASP A 316 10.17 4.01 -15.04
CA ASP A 316 8.77 4.29 -15.33
C ASP A 316 8.02 2.96 -15.58
N ALA A 317 8.19 2.02 -14.64
CA ALA A 317 7.59 0.69 -14.75
C ALA A 317 6.07 0.70 -14.49
N GLY A 318 5.52 1.82 -14.03
CA GLY A 318 4.11 1.93 -13.71
C GLY A 318 3.68 0.91 -12.65
N ASP A 319 2.49 0.35 -12.82
CA ASP A 319 1.91 -0.71 -11.99
C ASP A 319 2.65 -2.05 -12.12
N SER A 320 3.48 -2.25 -13.15
CA SER A 320 4.26 -3.48 -13.29
C SER A 320 5.32 -3.66 -12.20
N GLY A 321 5.65 -2.59 -11.48
CA GLY A 321 6.43 -2.63 -10.25
C GLY A 321 7.91 -2.27 -10.40
N MET A 322 8.52 -1.87 -9.28
CA MET A 322 9.93 -1.51 -9.20
C MET A 322 10.87 -2.67 -9.54
N ASP A 323 10.39 -3.90 -9.46
CA ASP A 323 11.13 -5.10 -9.84
C ASP A 323 11.41 -5.18 -11.35
N LYS A 324 10.74 -4.36 -12.15
CA LYS A 324 10.98 -4.20 -13.59
C LYS A 324 11.82 -2.97 -13.94
N CYS A 325 12.28 -2.20 -12.95
CA CYS A 325 13.12 -1.03 -13.21
C CYS A 325 14.45 -1.45 -13.90
N PRO A 326 14.87 -0.72 -14.95
CA PRO A 326 16.07 -1.07 -15.69
C PRO A 326 17.34 -0.86 -14.85
N GLY A 327 18.10 -1.94 -14.66
CA GLY A 327 19.37 -1.89 -13.93
C GLY A 327 19.23 -1.78 -12.41
N LEU A 328 18.11 -2.24 -11.85
CA LEU A 328 17.82 -2.20 -10.41
C LEU A 328 19.01 -2.66 -9.56
N ILE A 329 19.57 -1.73 -8.79
CA ILE A 329 20.69 -1.99 -7.89
C ILE A 329 20.23 -2.87 -6.71
N GLY A 330 21.05 -3.84 -6.30
CA GLY A 330 20.78 -4.73 -5.16
C GLY A 330 19.85 -5.91 -5.45
N GLY A 331 19.07 -5.84 -6.54
CA GLY A 331 18.18 -6.91 -6.97
C GLY A 331 16.95 -7.09 -6.08
N LEU A 332 16.34 -8.27 -6.18
CA LEU A 332 15.07 -8.58 -5.54
C LEU A 332 15.25 -9.57 -4.39
N ASN A 333 14.31 -9.52 -3.45
CA ASN A 333 14.11 -10.60 -2.50
C ASN A 333 13.43 -11.81 -3.18
N ASP A 334 13.63 -13.00 -2.61
CA ASP A 334 12.92 -14.20 -3.04
C ASP A 334 11.48 -14.16 -2.52
N ALA A 335 10.54 -13.93 -3.44
CA ALA A 335 9.12 -13.79 -3.15
C ALA A 335 8.47 -15.06 -2.53
N SER A 336 9.15 -16.22 -2.60
CA SER A 336 8.69 -17.45 -1.92
C SER A 336 8.94 -17.44 -0.41
N THR A 337 9.72 -16.48 0.08
CA THR A 337 10.04 -16.31 1.50
C THR A 337 9.12 -15.26 2.16
N SER A 338 9.32 -15.00 3.45
CA SER A 338 8.58 -13.98 4.17
C SER A 338 9.50 -13.31 5.19
N CYS A 339 9.32 -12.00 5.37
CA CYS A 339 9.98 -11.24 6.42
C CYS A 339 8.92 -10.80 7.43
N ASN A 340 8.93 -11.42 8.62
CA ASN A 340 8.05 -11.04 9.72
C ASN A 340 8.86 -10.92 11.01
N ILE A 341 8.46 -10.01 11.89
CA ILE A 341 9.04 -9.84 13.22
C ILE A 341 7.97 -9.95 14.32
N ALA A 342 8.40 -10.26 15.53
CA ALA A 342 7.50 -10.32 16.67
C ALA A 342 6.89 -8.95 16.98
N ASN A 343 5.61 -8.93 17.34
CA ASN A 343 4.99 -7.76 17.95
C ASN A 343 5.62 -7.50 19.33
N LEU A 344 6.21 -6.32 19.52
CA LEU A 344 6.88 -5.93 20.77
C LEU A 344 5.92 -5.46 21.87
N VAL A 345 4.63 -5.32 21.55
CA VAL A 345 3.55 -5.00 22.49
C VAL A 345 2.54 -6.14 22.48
N PRO A 346 2.82 -7.25 23.19
CA PRO A 346 1.98 -8.44 23.13
C PRO A 346 0.62 -8.19 23.79
N GLU A 347 -0.42 -8.14 22.96
CA GLU A 347 -1.82 -8.09 23.35
C GLU A 347 -2.71 -8.71 22.26
N THR A 348 -3.98 -8.96 22.57
CA THR A 348 -4.92 -9.47 21.58
C THR A 348 -5.26 -8.37 20.56
N ILE A 349 -4.81 -8.53 19.32
CA ILE A 349 -5.02 -7.57 18.22
C ILE A 349 -5.84 -8.13 17.06
N ALA A 350 -6.15 -9.43 17.08
CA ALA A 350 -6.90 -10.10 16.04
C ALA A 350 -7.92 -11.08 16.64
N GLY A 351 -8.86 -11.54 15.81
CA GLY A 351 -10.02 -12.32 16.25
C GLY A 351 -11.12 -11.44 16.84
N THR A 352 -12.11 -12.08 17.47
CA THR A 352 -13.28 -11.42 18.06
C THR A 352 -12.98 -10.91 19.46
N MET A 353 -13.29 -9.65 19.74
CA MET A 353 -13.01 -8.95 21.00
C MET A 353 -14.10 -7.96 21.39
N MET A 354 -14.20 -7.64 22.68
CA MET A 354 -15.20 -6.71 23.21
C MET A 354 -14.75 -5.24 23.19
N ALA A 355 -13.46 -4.99 23.06
CA ALA A 355 -12.85 -3.66 23.03
C ALA A 355 -11.69 -3.67 22.03
N LEU A 356 -11.41 -2.52 21.42
CA LEU A 356 -10.23 -2.35 20.58
C LEU A 356 -8.96 -2.47 21.44
N PRO A 357 -7.83 -2.92 20.87
CA PRO A 357 -6.56 -3.00 21.59
C PRO A 357 -6.15 -1.63 22.15
N GLY A 358 -5.42 -1.62 23.26
CA GLY A 358 -5.17 -0.41 24.05
C GLY A 358 -6.40 0.13 24.80
N ASN A 359 -7.52 -0.60 24.82
CA ASN A 359 -8.82 -0.17 25.37
C ASN A 359 -9.38 1.08 24.70
N ASN A 360 -9.16 1.23 23.38
CA ASN A 360 -9.67 2.38 22.64
C ASN A 360 -11.21 2.31 22.55
N PRO A 361 -11.94 3.32 23.07
CA PRO A 361 -13.38 3.38 22.91
C PRO A 361 -13.73 3.71 21.46
N VAL A 362 -14.78 3.10 20.92
CA VAL A 362 -15.38 3.57 19.66
C VAL A 362 -16.03 4.92 19.94
N THR A 363 -15.55 5.96 19.26
CA THR A 363 -15.94 7.35 19.45
C THR A 363 -17.17 7.73 18.61
N GLY A 364 -17.75 8.91 18.84
CA GLY A 364 -18.87 9.42 18.06
C GLY A 364 -18.44 10.27 16.86
N TRP A 365 -19.43 10.69 16.07
CA TRP A 365 -19.24 11.58 14.92
C TRP A 365 -19.20 13.06 15.35
N GLY A 366 -18.49 13.90 14.59
CA GLY A 366 -18.66 15.36 14.63
C GLY A 366 -17.93 16.12 15.74
N SER A 367 -17.07 15.48 16.53
CA SER A 367 -16.19 16.19 17.48
C SER A 367 -14.83 15.53 17.54
N SER A 368 -13.79 16.29 17.19
CA SER A 368 -12.41 15.82 17.28
C SER A 368 -12.12 15.31 18.68
N VAL A 369 -11.47 14.16 18.75
CA VAL A 369 -11.10 13.55 20.02
C VAL A 369 -9.64 13.87 20.33
N SER A 370 -9.31 14.02 21.60
CA SER A 370 -7.91 13.99 22.05
C SER A 370 -7.28 12.71 21.49
N SER A 371 -6.06 12.78 20.95
CA SER A 371 -5.36 11.57 20.49
C SER A 371 -5.40 10.50 21.60
N PRO A 372 -5.56 9.20 21.27
CA PRO A 372 -5.72 8.16 22.28
C PRO A 372 -4.62 8.29 23.33
N ALA A 373 -5.02 8.51 24.59
CA ALA A 373 -4.06 8.59 25.67
C ALA A 373 -3.36 7.22 25.77
N VAL A 374 -2.03 7.22 25.76
CA VAL A 374 -1.25 6.03 26.06
C VAL A 374 -1.59 5.64 27.50
N SER A 375 -2.53 4.71 27.66
CA SER A 375 -2.86 4.20 28.98
C SER A 375 -1.69 3.32 29.43
N SER A 376 -0.84 3.87 30.29
CA SER A 376 0.13 3.11 31.07
C SER A 376 -0.64 2.28 32.08
N ALA A 377 -1.22 1.16 31.63
CA ALA A 377 -1.79 0.17 32.52
C ALA A 377 -0.66 -0.53 33.28
N ALA A 378 -0.24 0.06 34.39
CA ALA A 378 0.52 -0.64 35.42
C ALA A 378 -0.39 -1.72 36.00
N ALA A 379 -0.11 -2.98 35.67
CA ALA A 379 -0.69 -4.13 36.35
C ALA A 379 -0.14 -4.21 37.78
N ALA A 380 -0.99 -3.99 38.78
CA ALA A 380 -0.80 -4.52 40.12
C ALA A 380 -2.18 -4.81 40.73
N GLY A 381 -2.47 -6.11 40.89
CA GLY A 381 -3.74 -6.56 41.44
C GLY A 381 -3.82 -6.44 42.95
N SER A 382 -5.05 -6.45 43.46
CA SER A 382 -5.40 -7.22 44.66
C SER A 382 -6.91 -7.43 44.69
N VAL A 383 -7.30 -8.69 44.50
CA VAL A 383 -8.63 -9.20 44.83
C VAL A 383 -8.84 -9.07 46.33
N SER A 384 -9.89 -8.37 46.76
CA SER A 384 -10.41 -8.48 48.12
C SER A 384 -11.92 -8.67 48.06
N THR A 385 -12.34 -9.80 48.63
CA THR A 385 -13.70 -10.32 48.68
C THR A 385 -14.52 -9.72 49.83
N GLY A 386 -15.69 -9.16 49.48
CA GLY A 386 -16.95 -9.20 50.26
C GLY A 386 -17.26 -8.05 51.24
N PRO A 387 -18.53 -7.89 51.69
CA PRO A 387 -19.80 -8.25 51.06
C PRO A 387 -20.83 -7.07 51.01
N THR A 388 -21.90 -7.35 50.28
CA THR A 388 -23.17 -6.65 50.06
C THR A 388 -23.71 -5.75 51.18
N SER A 389 -24.21 -4.56 50.83
CA SER A 389 -25.48 -4.05 51.36
C SER A 389 -26.10 -2.99 50.43
N SER A 390 -27.39 -3.20 50.19
CA SER A 390 -28.31 -2.44 49.36
C SER A 390 -28.82 -1.17 50.04
N SER A 391 -29.03 -0.09 49.28
CA SER A 391 -30.22 0.75 49.48
C SER A 391 -30.52 1.66 48.28
N THR A 392 -31.75 1.52 47.80
CA THR A 392 -32.52 2.32 46.86
C THR A 392 -32.67 3.79 47.24
N LYS A 393 -32.71 4.73 46.28
CA LYS A 393 -33.90 5.57 45.99
C LYS A 393 -33.67 6.60 44.86
N ALA A 394 -34.80 6.93 44.24
CA ALA A 394 -34.99 7.66 42.99
C ALA A 394 -35.13 9.19 43.16
N ALA A 395 -34.93 9.87 42.02
CA ALA A 395 -35.65 11.02 41.45
C ALA A 395 -36.03 12.25 42.32
N ALA A 396 -35.63 13.45 41.86
CA ALA A 396 -36.52 14.46 41.24
C ALA A 396 -35.95 15.91 41.33
N SER A 397 -36.30 16.69 40.32
CA SER A 397 -36.05 18.10 39.99
C SER A 397 -36.47 19.16 41.02
N THR A 398 -35.88 20.37 41.00
CA THR A 398 -36.45 21.62 40.39
C THR A 398 -35.70 22.92 40.81
N GLN A 399 -35.54 23.80 39.80
CA GLN A 399 -35.71 25.27 39.76
C GLN A 399 -34.77 26.30 40.45
N ASP A 400 -34.21 27.15 39.57
CA ASP A 400 -34.15 28.63 39.52
C ASP A 400 -33.95 29.51 40.77
N ALA A 401 -32.94 30.39 40.68
CA ALA A 401 -33.12 31.85 40.80
C ALA A 401 -31.82 32.66 40.47
N VAL A 402 -31.84 33.34 39.31
CA VAL A 402 -31.51 34.75 38.99
C VAL A 402 -30.46 35.54 39.83
N SER A 403 -29.50 36.18 39.13
CA SER A 403 -29.02 37.60 39.23
C SER A 403 -27.84 37.81 38.23
N VAL A 404 -27.98 38.37 37.01
CA VAL A 404 -27.86 39.81 36.59
C VAL A 404 -26.62 40.48 37.24
N SER A 405 -25.59 41.02 36.56
CA SER A 405 -25.61 41.95 35.41
C SER A 405 -24.21 42.34 34.86
N VAL A 406 -24.17 42.71 33.57
CA VAL A 406 -23.24 43.62 32.81
C VAL A 406 -21.80 43.13 32.59
N GLY A 407 -21.25 42.93 31.37
CA GLY A 407 -21.28 43.73 30.12
C GLY A 407 -20.00 44.60 30.07
N SER A 408 -19.17 44.73 29.04
CA SER A 408 -19.13 44.30 27.65
C SER A 408 -17.69 44.46 27.12
N SER A 409 -17.41 43.71 26.06
CA SER A 409 -16.43 43.84 24.97
C SER A 409 -15.68 45.17 24.74
N ALA A 410 -14.43 45.10 24.25
CA ALA A 410 -14.08 45.31 22.82
C ALA A 410 -12.60 45.75 22.59
N THR A 411 -11.88 44.96 21.79
CA THR A 411 -10.97 45.30 20.66
C THR A 411 -10.22 46.65 20.56
N SER A 412 -8.90 46.61 20.28
CA SER A 412 -8.28 46.95 18.95
C SER A 412 -6.81 47.44 18.99
N ALA A 413 -6.01 46.86 18.07
CA ALA A 413 -4.99 47.44 17.15
C ALA A 413 -3.62 48.03 17.60
N GLU A 414 -2.58 47.44 16.97
CA GLU A 414 -1.37 47.95 16.26
C GLU A 414 -0.43 49.07 16.80
N GLY A 415 0.89 48.89 16.57
CA GLY A 415 1.85 50.02 16.35
C GLY A 415 3.33 49.89 16.75
N ALA A 416 4.14 49.23 15.90
CA ALA A 416 5.55 49.48 15.47
C ALA A 416 6.72 50.07 16.36
N SER A 417 7.88 49.40 16.18
CA SER A 417 9.26 49.90 15.96
C SER A 417 10.14 50.43 17.11
N SER A 418 11.36 49.85 17.28
CA SER A 418 12.65 50.44 16.85
C SER A 418 13.89 49.69 17.41
N ALA A 419 14.95 49.63 16.60
CA ALA A 419 16.22 48.92 16.79
C ALA A 419 17.26 49.66 17.65
N ALA A 420 18.24 48.92 18.22
CA ALA A 420 19.67 49.30 18.29
C ALA A 420 20.57 48.21 18.91
N THR A 421 21.55 47.70 18.14
CA THR A 421 22.91 47.25 18.54
C THR A 421 23.85 48.46 18.70
N PRO A 422 25.09 48.43 19.28
CA PRO A 422 26.17 47.41 19.25
C PRO A 422 26.82 47.15 20.66
N LEU A 423 27.89 46.37 20.93
CA LEU A 423 29.21 46.21 20.30
C LEU A 423 29.96 44.99 20.93
N THR A 424 30.84 44.40 20.11
CA THR A 424 31.80 43.30 20.33
C THR A 424 32.95 43.55 21.33
N THR A 425 33.48 42.49 21.96
CA THR A 425 34.94 42.24 22.11
C THR A 425 35.30 40.79 22.50
N LEU A 426 35.90 40.11 21.52
CA LEU A 426 36.94 39.07 21.47
C LEU A 426 37.61 38.46 22.74
N VAL A 427 37.77 37.13 22.69
CA VAL A 427 39.02 36.30 22.77
C VAL A 427 39.24 35.31 23.95
N SER A 428 39.62 34.09 23.52
CA SER A 428 40.42 33.02 24.17
C SER A 428 39.76 31.86 24.96
N LYS A 429 39.77 30.68 24.32
CA LYS A 429 40.15 29.37 24.92
C LYS A 429 41.67 29.41 25.28
N PRO A 430 42.28 28.56 26.15
CA PRO A 430 42.11 27.11 26.12
C PRO A 430 42.36 26.31 27.45
N VAL A 431 42.24 24.98 27.32
CA VAL A 431 42.91 23.89 28.07
C VAL A 431 42.26 23.31 29.34
N ALA A 432 42.21 21.98 29.28
CA ALA A 432 41.77 20.96 30.23
C ALA A 432 42.62 20.85 31.51
N ALA A 433 42.04 20.25 32.56
CA ALA A 433 42.68 19.18 33.31
C ALA A 433 41.67 18.44 34.20
N SER A 434 41.97 17.17 34.38
CA SER A 434 41.25 16.03 34.96
C SER A 434 41.45 15.85 36.47
N THR A 435 40.90 14.73 36.99
CA THR A 435 41.15 14.01 38.27
C THR A 435 40.38 14.56 39.50
N ASP A 436 39.84 13.78 40.44
CA ASP A 436 39.95 12.35 40.75
C ASP A 436 38.76 11.86 41.65
N SER A 437 38.34 10.62 41.42
CA SER A 437 38.00 9.49 42.32
C SER A 437 37.45 9.65 43.77
N ALA A 438 36.34 8.96 44.09
CA ALA A 438 36.17 8.13 45.31
C ALA A 438 34.98 7.12 45.27
N ALA A 439 35.31 5.85 45.55
CA ALA A 439 34.58 4.60 45.88
C ALA A 439 33.30 4.68 46.77
N SER A 440 32.36 3.72 46.97
CA SER A 440 31.94 2.32 46.58
C SER A 440 30.71 1.95 47.50
N PRO A 441 30.12 0.73 47.68
CA PRO A 441 29.77 -0.46 46.85
C PRO A 441 28.22 -0.72 46.82
N ASP A 442 27.59 -1.63 46.04
CA ASP A 442 27.48 -3.09 46.28
C ASP A 442 26.83 -3.86 45.09
N SER A 443 27.55 -4.90 44.65
CA SER A 443 27.20 -6.26 44.18
C SER A 443 25.87 -6.59 43.43
N THR A 444 25.98 -7.10 42.20
CA THR A 444 25.84 -8.55 41.86
C THR A 444 26.20 -8.83 40.39
N SER A 445 26.85 -9.98 40.16
CA SER A 445 27.57 -10.34 38.93
C SER A 445 26.74 -11.13 37.91
N ILE A 446 27.02 -10.93 36.62
CA ILE A 446 26.91 -11.98 35.59
C ILE A 446 28.12 -11.87 34.64
N LEU A 447 28.69 -13.03 34.30
CA LEU A 447 29.93 -13.24 33.54
C LEU A 447 29.86 -12.69 32.11
N THR A 448 30.90 -11.95 31.69
CA THR A 448 31.28 -11.82 30.27
C THR A 448 32.79 -12.00 30.15
N THR A 449 33.19 -13.05 29.44
CA THR A 449 34.59 -13.34 29.10
C THR A 449 34.96 -12.50 27.87
N SER A 450 35.84 -11.51 28.05
CA SER A 450 36.42 -10.73 26.95
C SER A 450 37.82 -11.24 26.64
N HIS A 451 37.97 -11.92 25.50
CA HIS A 451 39.27 -12.16 24.89
C HIS A 451 39.64 -10.97 24.00
N THR A 452 40.74 -10.33 24.32
CA THR A 452 41.43 -9.35 23.47
C THR A 452 42.16 -10.08 22.34
N PHE A 453 41.95 -9.66 21.10
CA PHE A 453 42.84 -10.01 20.00
C PHE A 453 43.32 -8.77 19.25
N SER A 454 44.62 -8.76 19.04
CA SER A 454 45.44 -7.72 18.43
C SER A 454 45.38 -7.86 16.90
N THR A 455 44.97 -6.80 16.20
CA THR A 455 44.96 -6.75 14.73
C THR A 455 46.35 -6.37 14.22
N THR A 456 47.01 -7.31 13.55
CA THR A 456 48.22 -7.06 12.76
C THR A 456 47.82 -6.83 11.31
N THR A 457 48.18 -5.69 10.75
CA THR A 457 47.94 -5.33 9.34
C THR A 457 48.88 -6.12 8.43
N ALA A 458 48.33 -6.97 7.56
CA ALA A 458 49.06 -7.60 6.46
C ALA A 458 48.60 -6.99 5.12
N LEU A 459 49.53 -6.31 4.45
CA LEU A 459 49.39 -5.84 3.07
C LEU A 459 49.44 -7.05 2.14
N THR A 460 48.38 -7.25 1.35
CA THR A 460 48.38 -8.24 0.25
C THR A 460 48.30 -7.49 -1.07
N THR A 461 49.39 -7.53 -1.84
CA THR A 461 49.46 -7.02 -3.22
C THR A 461 48.77 -8.00 -4.15
N VAL A 462 47.70 -7.58 -4.82
CA VAL A 462 47.05 -8.36 -5.89
C VAL A 462 47.59 -7.90 -7.23
N TYR A 463 48.24 -8.80 -7.97
CA TYR A 463 48.60 -8.60 -9.38
C TYR A 463 47.36 -8.81 -10.25
N VAL A 464 47.00 -7.80 -11.05
CA VAL A 464 45.98 -7.94 -12.11
C VAL A 464 46.72 -8.20 -13.44
N SER A 465 46.50 -9.38 -14.00
CA SER A 465 46.97 -9.75 -15.34
C SER A 465 45.98 -9.25 -16.40
N ALA A 466 46.49 -8.47 -17.36
CA ALA A 466 45.72 -8.02 -18.53
C ALA A 466 45.48 -9.18 -19.52
N PRO A 467 44.31 -9.28 -20.18
CA PRO A 467 44.16 -10.13 -21.36
C PRO A 467 44.69 -9.40 -22.60
N GLY A 468 45.52 -10.12 -23.35
CA GLY A 468 46.23 -9.66 -24.53
C GLY A 468 45.33 -9.43 -25.74
N ALA A 469 45.82 -8.53 -26.60
CA ALA A 469 45.33 -8.29 -27.94
C ALA A 469 45.48 -9.54 -28.84
N SER A 470 44.46 -9.82 -29.64
CA SER A 470 44.65 -10.49 -30.92
C SER A 470 43.89 -9.75 -32.01
N SER A 471 44.65 -9.36 -33.01
CA SER A 471 44.30 -8.59 -34.20
C SER A 471 43.64 -9.45 -35.27
N SER A 472 42.61 -8.91 -35.91
CA SER A 472 42.39 -9.08 -37.36
C SER A 472 41.58 -7.91 -37.87
N GLY A 473 42.24 -7.06 -38.68
CA GLY A 473 41.69 -5.82 -39.20
C GLY A 473 40.74 -6.01 -40.38
N GLY A 474 39.88 -5.00 -40.56
CA GLY A 474 39.10 -4.72 -41.75
C GLY A 474 38.75 -3.24 -41.74
N VAL A 475 39.52 -2.45 -42.47
CA VAL A 475 39.36 -1.00 -42.66
C VAL A 475 38.27 -0.76 -43.70
N PHE A 476 37.30 0.12 -43.45
CA PHE A 476 36.72 1.00 -44.48
C PHE A 476 36.12 2.27 -43.85
N LEU A 477 36.16 3.34 -44.65
CA LEU A 477 36.23 4.77 -44.33
C LEU A 477 34.87 5.45 -44.08
N GLU A 478 34.96 6.55 -43.32
CA GLU A 478 34.21 7.82 -43.34
C GLU A 478 32.85 7.91 -44.06
N SER A 479 31.85 8.49 -43.38
CA SER A 479 31.44 9.89 -43.63
C SER A 479 30.25 10.32 -42.74
N SER A 480 30.39 11.48 -42.09
CA SER A 480 29.26 12.31 -41.62
C SER A 480 28.69 13.11 -42.82
N PRO A 481 27.49 13.73 -42.73
CA PRO A 481 27.39 15.02 -42.04
C PRO A 481 26.05 15.34 -41.31
N THR A 482 26.22 16.15 -40.27
CA THR A 482 25.44 17.31 -39.79
C THR A 482 24.15 17.72 -40.53
N SER A 483 23.07 18.02 -39.79
CA SER A 483 22.72 19.39 -39.37
C SER A 483 21.27 19.51 -38.91
N ALA A 484 21.10 20.24 -37.80
CA ALA A 484 19.84 20.68 -37.21
C ALA A 484 19.31 21.96 -37.89
N VAL A 485 17.98 22.16 -37.85
CA VAL A 485 17.23 23.38 -37.44
C VAL A 485 15.72 23.08 -37.67
N ALA A 486 14.86 23.12 -36.66
CA ALA A 486 14.15 24.31 -36.12
C ALA A 486 13.32 25.02 -37.20
N ALA A 487 12.03 25.38 -37.05
CA ALA A 487 11.21 25.60 -35.86
C ALA A 487 9.72 25.73 -36.26
N THR A 488 8.88 25.93 -35.22
CA THR A 488 7.63 26.72 -35.17
C THR A 488 6.40 26.14 -35.89
N SER A 489 5.42 25.57 -35.17
CA SER A 489 4.36 26.20 -34.34
C SER A 489 3.18 26.71 -35.17
N THR A 490 2.00 26.14 -34.95
CA THR A 490 0.82 26.79 -34.32
C THR A 490 -0.40 25.88 -34.45
N ASP A 491 -1.00 25.60 -33.30
CA ASP A 491 -2.42 25.58 -32.97
C ASP A 491 -3.45 25.58 -34.11
N ALA A 492 -4.41 24.65 -34.08
CA ALA A 492 -5.74 24.90 -33.49
C ALA A 492 -6.77 23.87 -33.97
N ALA A 493 -7.70 23.59 -33.06
CA ALA A 493 -8.82 22.69 -33.15
C ALA A 493 -9.95 23.16 -34.10
N GLY A 494 -10.88 22.21 -34.33
CA GLY A 494 -12.18 22.38 -34.97
C GLY A 494 -12.29 21.50 -36.22
N ASP A 495 -13.41 20.90 -36.57
CA ASP A 495 -14.69 20.61 -35.95
C ASP A 495 -15.35 19.60 -36.92
N ALA A 496 -16.46 19.00 -36.51
CA ALA A 496 -17.19 17.95 -37.23
C ALA A 496 -17.71 18.34 -38.63
N ASP A 497 -17.87 17.35 -39.51
CA ASP A 497 -19.19 16.90 -40.03
C ASP A 497 -19.09 16.18 -41.40
N ASP A 498 -19.68 14.98 -41.40
CA ASP A 498 -20.58 14.36 -42.38
C ASP A 498 -20.34 14.32 -43.91
N ASP A 499 -20.46 13.06 -44.38
CA ASP A 499 -21.28 12.56 -45.50
C ASP A 499 -20.64 12.11 -46.83
N ASP A 500 -21.09 10.90 -47.18
CA ASP A 500 -21.34 10.32 -48.50
C ASP A 500 -20.22 9.71 -49.38
N GLY A 501 -20.39 8.42 -49.69
CA GLY A 501 -20.47 8.00 -51.11
C GLY A 501 -19.33 7.15 -51.71
N CYS A 502 -19.51 5.84 -51.63
CA CYS A 502 -19.19 4.73 -52.56
C CYS A 502 -18.52 5.07 -53.92
N ASP A 503 -17.43 4.37 -54.30
CA ASP A 503 -17.44 3.20 -55.22
C ASP A 503 -16.07 2.84 -55.85
N ALA A 504 -15.91 1.52 -56.07
CA ALA A 504 -15.10 0.81 -57.07
C ALA A 504 -13.58 0.54 -56.86
N ASP A 505 -13.33 -0.69 -56.41
CA ASP A 505 -12.23 -1.64 -56.73
C ASP A 505 -11.86 -1.72 -58.25
N PRO A 506 -10.71 -2.31 -58.69
CA PRO A 506 -10.08 -3.51 -58.09
C PRO A 506 -8.54 -3.62 -58.09
N VAL A 507 -8.04 -4.45 -57.17
CA VAL A 507 -6.67 -4.98 -57.15
C VAL A 507 -6.66 -6.45 -57.56
N SER A 508 -5.74 -6.84 -58.46
CA SER A 508 -5.30 -8.23 -58.61
C SER A 508 -3.85 -8.41 -59.09
N THR A 509 -3.13 -9.18 -58.28
CA THR A 509 -2.16 -10.27 -58.59
C THR A 509 -0.78 -9.99 -59.19
N SER A 510 0.28 -10.43 -58.47
CA SER A 510 1.07 -11.65 -58.79
C SER A 510 2.38 -11.69 -57.97
N SER A 511 2.58 -12.66 -57.04
CA SER A 511 3.42 -13.91 -57.12
C SER A 511 4.90 -13.71 -57.54
N ALA A 512 5.96 -14.28 -56.96
CA ALA A 512 6.25 -15.46 -56.09
C ALA A 512 7.76 -15.35 -55.62
N PRO A 513 8.47 -16.32 -54.99
CA PRO A 513 8.08 -17.68 -54.62
C PRO A 513 8.45 -18.19 -53.20
N VAL A 514 7.79 -19.30 -52.91
CA VAL A 514 7.89 -20.23 -51.78
C VAL A 514 9.19 -21.06 -51.84
N SER A 515 9.71 -21.44 -50.67
CA SER A 515 10.55 -22.64 -50.49
C SER A 515 10.00 -23.46 -49.31
N THR A 516 9.63 -24.70 -49.60
CA THR A 516 9.01 -25.70 -48.71
C THR A 516 10.07 -26.65 -48.08
N PRO A 517 9.67 -27.51 -47.12
CA PRO A 517 10.42 -27.76 -45.89
C PRO A 517 11.31 -29.00 -45.94
N THR A 518 12.26 -29.09 -45.01
CA THR A 518 12.91 -30.35 -44.67
C THR A 518 12.45 -30.79 -43.28
N THR A 519 11.84 -31.97 -43.28
CA THR A 519 11.40 -32.75 -42.13
C THR A 519 12.58 -33.20 -41.27
N THR A 520 12.63 -32.73 -40.03
CA THR A 520 13.25 -33.46 -38.93
C THR A 520 12.23 -33.61 -37.81
N SER A 521 11.79 -34.85 -37.64
CA SER A 521 10.97 -35.30 -36.53
C SER A 521 11.72 -35.11 -35.21
N TYR A 522 11.18 -34.26 -34.34
CA TYR A 522 11.26 -34.47 -32.91
C TYR A 522 9.84 -34.51 -32.38
N ASN A 523 9.34 -35.74 -32.20
CA ASN A 523 8.36 -36.03 -31.17
C ASN A 523 9.03 -35.65 -29.84
N GLU A 524 8.72 -34.47 -29.32
CA GLU A 524 8.82 -34.24 -27.89
C GLU A 524 7.40 -33.91 -27.42
N THR A 525 6.71 -34.96 -27.02
CA THR A 525 5.55 -34.87 -26.14
C THR A 525 5.92 -33.95 -24.98
N ILE A 526 5.27 -32.78 -24.85
CA ILE A 526 5.27 -32.01 -23.61
C ILE A 526 4.55 -32.85 -22.56
N SER A 527 5.29 -33.79 -21.99
CA SER A 527 4.93 -34.59 -20.84
C SER A 527 5.42 -33.84 -19.63
N ASN A 528 4.65 -32.87 -19.15
CA ASN A 528 4.75 -32.49 -17.74
C ASN A 528 3.46 -31.91 -17.11
N VAL A 529 2.29 -32.27 -17.64
CA VAL A 529 1.04 -32.14 -16.88
C VAL A 529 0.86 -33.39 -16.02
N THR A 530 1.74 -33.56 -15.02
CA THR A 530 1.51 -34.55 -13.96
C THR A 530 0.30 -34.11 -13.14
N THR A 531 -0.74 -34.94 -13.08
CA THR A 531 -1.95 -34.68 -12.29
C THR A 531 -1.60 -34.69 -10.79
N PRO A 532 -1.63 -33.54 -10.09
CA PRO A 532 -1.00 -33.44 -8.78
C PRO A 532 -1.80 -34.05 -7.63
N VAL A 533 -3.08 -34.40 -7.85
CA VAL A 533 -4.02 -34.80 -6.80
C VAL A 533 -4.71 -36.11 -7.17
N SER A 534 -4.58 -37.11 -6.30
CA SER A 534 -5.22 -38.42 -6.48
C SER A 534 -6.73 -38.29 -6.69
N GLY A 535 -7.24 -38.88 -7.77
CA GLY A 535 -8.67 -38.84 -8.13
C GLY A 535 -9.07 -37.70 -9.08
N TRP A 536 -8.14 -36.79 -9.42
CA TRP A 536 -8.34 -35.72 -10.39
C TRP A 536 -7.50 -35.94 -11.65
N THR A 537 -8.05 -35.60 -12.81
CA THR A 537 -7.39 -35.77 -14.11
C THR A 537 -7.41 -34.46 -14.90
N TYR A 538 -6.29 -34.09 -15.50
CA TYR A 538 -6.22 -32.99 -16.46
C TYR A 538 -6.99 -33.38 -17.72
N THR A 539 -7.93 -32.53 -18.13
CA THR A 539 -8.81 -32.81 -19.27
C THR A 539 -8.49 -31.98 -20.51
N GLY A 540 -7.60 -30.99 -20.39
CA GLY A 540 -7.12 -30.18 -21.51
C GLY A 540 -7.17 -28.68 -21.25
N CYS A 541 -6.73 -27.92 -22.25
CA CYS A 541 -6.88 -26.48 -22.35
C CYS A 541 -8.22 -26.09 -22.99
N TYR A 542 -8.97 -25.18 -22.36
CA TYR A 542 -10.32 -24.81 -22.79
C TYR A 542 -10.44 -23.29 -22.94
N THR A 543 -11.21 -22.79 -23.91
CA THR A 543 -11.56 -21.35 -23.99
C THR A 543 -12.27 -20.90 -22.72
N ASP A 544 -11.99 -19.68 -22.25
CA ASP A 544 -12.76 -19.00 -21.22
C ASP A 544 -13.20 -17.61 -21.71
N ASN A 545 -14.21 -17.03 -21.07
CA ASN A 545 -14.77 -15.74 -21.44
C ASN A 545 -15.07 -14.91 -20.18
N THR A 546 -14.47 -13.73 -20.10
CA THR A 546 -14.64 -12.80 -18.97
C THR A 546 -16.07 -12.31 -18.75
N SER A 547 -16.91 -12.32 -19.79
CA SER A 547 -18.32 -11.93 -19.74
C SER A 547 -19.26 -13.11 -19.44
N ASN A 548 -18.81 -14.35 -19.66
CA ASN A 548 -19.55 -15.58 -19.40
C ASN A 548 -18.57 -16.69 -19.02
N ARG A 549 -18.18 -16.73 -17.74
CA ARG A 549 -17.18 -17.68 -17.25
C ARG A 549 -17.63 -19.12 -17.45
N VAL A 550 -16.72 -19.93 -17.94
CA VAL A 550 -16.99 -21.32 -18.30
C VAL A 550 -17.23 -22.20 -17.08
N LEU A 551 -16.57 -21.88 -15.95
CA LEU A 551 -16.78 -22.50 -14.65
C LEU A 551 -17.54 -21.52 -13.74
N SER A 552 -18.86 -21.69 -13.66
CA SER A 552 -19.77 -20.76 -12.97
C SER A 552 -19.92 -21.01 -11.46
N GLY A 553 -19.00 -21.76 -10.83
CA GLY A 553 -19.11 -22.17 -9.44
C GLY A 553 -18.49 -21.15 -8.48
N ILE A 554 -17.18 -21.24 -8.28
CA ILE A 554 -16.39 -20.23 -7.58
C ILE A 554 -15.40 -19.68 -8.57
N GLU A 555 -15.46 -18.37 -8.81
CA GLU A 555 -14.49 -17.66 -9.61
C GLU A 555 -13.43 -17.06 -8.67
N PHE A 556 -12.16 -17.14 -9.06
CA PHE A 556 -11.03 -16.60 -8.29
C PHE A 556 -10.94 -17.10 -6.84
N ALA A 557 -10.99 -18.41 -6.65
CA ALA A 557 -10.78 -19.04 -5.35
C ALA A 557 -9.45 -18.59 -4.72
N ASN A 558 -9.52 -18.03 -3.52
CA ASN A 558 -8.34 -17.64 -2.75
C ASN A 558 -7.57 -18.89 -2.28
N VAL A 559 -6.44 -19.16 -2.93
CA VAL A 559 -5.53 -20.27 -2.63
C VAL A 559 -4.13 -19.80 -2.20
N GLY A 560 -4.01 -18.53 -1.80
CA GLY A 560 -2.76 -17.85 -1.43
C GLY A 560 -2.25 -16.91 -2.53
N GLN A 561 -1.84 -15.69 -2.14
CA GLN A 561 -1.33 -14.66 -3.04
C GLN A 561 -0.05 -15.12 -3.75
N HIS A 562 0.02 -14.93 -5.06
CA HIS A 562 1.12 -15.39 -5.92
C HIS A 562 1.52 -16.86 -5.74
N ALA A 563 0.61 -17.65 -5.20
CA ALA A 563 0.89 -19.00 -4.77
C ALA A 563 0.00 -20.02 -5.48
N VAL A 564 -0.73 -19.59 -6.52
CA VAL A 564 -1.63 -20.45 -7.29
C VAL A 564 -0.83 -21.56 -7.97
N THR A 565 -1.30 -22.79 -7.76
CA THR A 565 -0.81 -24.00 -8.42
C THR A 565 -2.02 -24.85 -8.78
N ASN A 566 -1.88 -25.77 -9.73
CA ASN A 566 -2.95 -26.71 -10.08
C ASN A 566 -3.40 -27.51 -8.84
N THR A 567 -2.45 -27.97 -8.02
CA THR A 567 -2.71 -28.69 -6.77
C THR A 567 -3.57 -27.90 -5.80
N LYS A 568 -3.22 -26.63 -5.54
CA LYS A 568 -3.95 -25.81 -4.58
C LYS A 568 -5.35 -25.48 -5.09
N CYS A 569 -5.47 -25.20 -6.38
CA CYS A 569 -6.76 -24.94 -6.99
C CYS A 569 -7.70 -26.16 -6.89
N ILE A 570 -7.19 -27.35 -7.27
CA ILE A 570 -7.92 -28.61 -7.16
C ILE A 570 -8.35 -28.89 -5.72
N ASN A 571 -7.44 -28.76 -4.74
CA ASN A 571 -7.74 -29.00 -3.34
C ASN A 571 -8.79 -28.03 -2.80
N TYR A 572 -8.72 -26.76 -3.19
CA TYR A 572 -9.71 -25.77 -2.82
C TYR A 572 -11.08 -26.13 -3.40
N CYS A 573 -11.19 -26.36 -4.71
CA CYS A 573 -12.45 -26.70 -5.36
C CYS A 573 -13.04 -27.99 -4.79
N SER A 574 -12.21 -29.00 -4.53
CA SER A 574 -12.61 -30.23 -3.88
C SER A 574 -13.13 -29.98 -2.45
N SER A 575 -12.49 -29.11 -1.67
CA SER A 575 -12.94 -28.77 -0.30
C SER A 575 -14.29 -28.05 -0.28
N LYS A 576 -14.60 -27.34 -1.36
CA LYS A 576 -15.89 -26.67 -1.59
C LYS A 576 -16.90 -27.57 -2.28
N GLY A 577 -16.56 -28.83 -2.58
CA GLY A 577 -17.47 -29.84 -3.10
C GLY A 577 -17.78 -29.68 -4.60
N TYR A 578 -16.90 -29.05 -5.37
CA TYR A 578 -16.97 -28.95 -6.83
C TYR A 578 -16.24 -30.12 -7.51
N SER A 579 -16.74 -30.56 -8.67
CA SER A 579 -16.16 -31.67 -9.44
C SER A 579 -15.22 -31.25 -10.58
N VAL A 580 -15.14 -29.94 -10.87
CA VAL A 580 -14.28 -29.35 -11.89
C VAL A 580 -13.48 -28.20 -11.30
N SER A 581 -12.21 -28.12 -11.66
CA SER A 581 -11.28 -27.07 -11.27
C SER A 581 -10.58 -26.56 -12.52
N GLY A 582 -10.32 -25.25 -12.58
CA GLY A 582 -9.61 -24.64 -13.70
C GLY A 582 -8.64 -23.57 -13.22
N THR A 583 -7.45 -23.50 -13.81
CA THR A 583 -6.49 -22.41 -13.58
C THR A 583 -6.34 -21.56 -14.83
N GLU A 584 -6.26 -20.24 -14.65
CA GLU A 584 -6.13 -19.25 -15.74
C GLU A 584 -5.01 -18.25 -15.41
N TYR A 585 -4.34 -17.75 -16.45
CA TYR A 585 -3.39 -16.65 -16.40
C TYR A 585 -2.29 -16.76 -15.32
N GLY A 586 -1.90 -17.98 -14.94
CA GLY A 586 -0.86 -18.24 -13.93
C GLY A 586 -1.32 -18.08 -12.47
N GLY A 587 -2.22 -17.14 -12.20
CA GLY A 587 -2.59 -16.68 -10.86
C GLY A 587 -4.07 -16.85 -10.48
N GLN A 588 -4.88 -17.47 -11.33
CA GLN A 588 -6.33 -17.52 -11.12
C GLN A 588 -6.80 -18.96 -10.94
N CYS A 589 -7.78 -19.16 -10.06
CA CYS A 589 -8.35 -20.46 -9.75
C CYS A 589 -9.89 -20.41 -9.81
N PHE A 590 -10.48 -21.34 -10.54
CA PHE A 590 -11.91 -21.45 -10.80
C PHE A 590 -12.42 -22.84 -10.40
N CYS A 591 -13.64 -22.89 -9.90
CA CYS A 591 -14.32 -24.12 -9.52
C CYS A 591 -15.68 -24.17 -10.21
N GLY A 592 -16.10 -25.37 -10.62
CA GLY A 592 -17.42 -25.59 -11.20
C GLY A 592 -17.81 -27.06 -11.13
N ASP A 593 -19.00 -27.38 -11.59
CA ASP A 593 -19.45 -28.78 -11.69
C ASP A 593 -19.45 -29.28 -13.15
N GLU A 594 -19.40 -28.36 -14.12
CA GLU A 594 -19.39 -28.62 -15.57
C GLU A 594 -18.76 -27.43 -16.33
N LEU A 595 -18.37 -27.65 -17.59
CA LEU A 595 -17.90 -26.61 -18.51
C LEU A 595 -19.07 -26.13 -19.38
N SER A 596 -19.38 -24.84 -19.34
CA SER A 596 -20.47 -24.26 -20.15
C SER A 596 -19.95 -23.39 -21.28
N GLY A 597 -20.33 -23.69 -22.52
CA GLY A 597 -20.02 -22.83 -23.68
C GLY A 597 -18.53 -22.72 -24.05
N SER A 598 -17.74 -23.74 -23.70
CA SER A 598 -16.29 -23.75 -23.89
C SER A 598 -15.84 -24.76 -24.95
N GLU A 599 -14.76 -24.44 -25.64
CA GLU A 599 -14.16 -25.26 -26.70
C GLU A 599 -12.76 -25.71 -26.28
N LEU A 600 -12.41 -26.96 -26.61
CA LEU A 600 -11.07 -27.49 -26.39
C LEU A 600 -10.09 -26.79 -27.35
N GLN A 601 -8.98 -26.31 -26.80
CA GLN A 601 -7.90 -25.65 -27.53
C GLN A 601 -6.61 -26.49 -27.52
N ASP A 602 -5.63 -26.04 -28.29
CA ASP A 602 -4.26 -26.54 -28.18
C ASP A 602 -3.66 -26.16 -26.82
N ASP A 603 -2.94 -27.09 -26.18
CA ASP A 603 -2.37 -26.88 -24.84
C ASP A 603 -1.38 -25.71 -24.78
N SER A 604 -0.82 -25.28 -25.92
CA SER A 604 0.02 -24.06 -25.99
C SER A 604 -0.72 -22.78 -25.60
N ALA A 605 -2.05 -22.72 -25.75
CA ALA A 605 -2.86 -21.61 -25.26
C ALA A 605 -2.92 -21.55 -23.73
N CYS A 606 -2.60 -22.66 -23.05
CA CYS A 606 -2.54 -22.79 -21.60
C CYS A 606 -1.11 -22.84 -21.05
N ALA A 607 -0.13 -22.27 -21.76
CA ALA A 607 1.28 -22.37 -21.40
C ALA A 607 1.78 -21.33 -20.37
N THR A 608 0.90 -20.55 -19.73
CA THR A 608 1.32 -19.58 -18.70
C THR A 608 1.79 -20.32 -17.45
N PRO A 609 3.01 -20.07 -16.94
CA PRO A 609 3.50 -20.68 -15.70
C PRO A 609 2.62 -20.31 -14.50
N CYS A 610 2.40 -21.27 -13.59
CA CYS A 610 1.72 -21.00 -12.33
C CYS A 610 2.54 -20.05 -11.44
N GLU A 611 1.90 -19.05 -10.82
CA GLU A 611 2.58 -18.11 -9.91
C GLU A 611 3.28 -18.82 -8.74
N GLY A 612 2.63 -19.85 -8.19
CA GLY A 612 3.15 -20.60 -7.04
C GLY A 612 4.08 -21.77 -7.39
N ASP A 613 4.22 -22.12 -8.67
CA ASP A 613 5.12 -23.18 -9.14
C ASP A 613 5.32 -23.06 -10.67
N ALA A 614 6.38 -22.37 -11.08
CA ALA A 614 6.67 -22.12 -12.49
C ALA A 614 7.00 -23.40 -13.30
N SER A 615 7.13 -24.57 -12.65
CA SER A 615 7.26 -25.86 -13.34
C SER A 615 5.92 -26.42 -13.86
N GLN A 616 4.81 -25.83 -13.42
CA GLN A 616 3.44 -26.17 -13.83
C GLN A 616 2.88 -25.08 -14.75
N THR A 617 1.93 -25.47 -15.60
CA THR A 617 1.14 -24.56 -16.42
C THR A 617 -0.22 -24.30 -15.79
N CYS A 618 -0.65 -23.04 -15.73
CA CYS A 618 -1.88 -22.58 -15.10
C CYS A 618 -2.71 -21.73 -16.07
N GLY A 619 -3.06 -22.33 -17.22
CA GLY A 619 -3.89 -21.69 -18.23
C GLY A 619 -3.15 -20.62 -19.04
N GLY A 620 -3.90 -19.66 -19.59
CA GLY A 620 -3.38 -18.57 -20.41
C GLY A 620 -4.37 -17.41 -20.47
N SER A 621 -4.18 -16.47 -21.39
CA SER A 621 -5.14 -15.39 -21.59
C SER A 621 -6.45 -15.97 -22.15
N ALA A 622 -7.56 -15.84 -21.42
CA ALA A 622 -8.86 -16.39 -21.80
C ALA A 622 -8.84 -17.91 -22.04
N SER A 623 -7.97 -18.64 -21.33
CA SER A 623 -7.75 -20.09 -21.53
C SER A 623 -7.53 -20.82 -20.20
N LEU A 624 -8.38 -21.80 -19.90
CA LEU A 624 -8.38 -22.57 -18.65
C LEU A 624 -7.64 -23.90 -18.80
N SER A 625 -6.69 -24.17 -17.92
CA SER A 625 -6.19 -25.54 -17.68
C SER A 625 -7.18 -26.27 -16.77
N VAL A 626 -7.94 -27.21 -17.33
CA VAL A 626 -9.08 -27.84 -16.62
C VAL A 626 -8.73 -29.21 -16.05
N PHE A 627 -9.18 -29.46 -14.83
CA PHE A 627 -9.07 -30.72 -14.11
C PHE A 627 -10.45 -31.19 -13.64
N THR A 628 -10.73 -32.49 -13.78
CA THR A 628 -12.01 -33.08 -13.36
C THR A 628 -11.82 -34.21 -12.35
N SER A 629 -12.76 -34.33 -11.41
CA SER A 629 -12.78 -35.36 -10.37
C SER A 629 -13.48 -36.62 -10.85
N SER A 630 -12.87 -37.78 -10.61
CA SER A 630 -13.49 -39.11 -10.76
C SER A 630 -14.33 -39.54 -9.54
N VAL A 631 -14.37 -38.71 -8.49
CA VAL A 631 -14.96 -39.05 -7.19
C VAL A 631 -16.35 -38.40 -7.05
N ASN A 632 -17.41 -39.18 -7.32
CA ASN A 632 -18.83 -38.96 -7.00
C ASN A 632 -19.35 -37.51 -6.75
N GLY A 633 -19.17 -36.60 -7.72
CA GLY A 633 -19.59 -35.18 -7.62
C GLY A 633 -21.10 -34.91 -7.55
N THR A 634 -21.95 -35.89 -7.88
CA THR A 634 -23.42 -35.73 -7.87
C THR A 634 -24.03 -35.67 -6.47
N ALA A 635 -23.44 -36.37 -5.49
CA ALA A 635 -23.92 -36.36 -4.11
C ALA A 635 -23.53 -35.08 -3.36
N THR A 636 -22.37 -34.48 -3.68
CA THR A 636 -21.89 -33.24 -3.07
C THR A 636 -22.60 -32.02 -3.62
N LYS A 637 -22.91 -32.00 -4.92
CA LYS A 637 -23.73 -30.96 -5.56
C LYS A 637 -25.14 -30.90 -4.97
N ALA A 638 -25.81 -32.05 -4.81
CA ALA A 638 -27.17 -32.10 -4.24
C ALA A 638 -27.22 -31.56 -2.80
N LYS A 639 -26.17 -31.77 -2.00
CA LYS A 639 -26.06 -31.22 -0.64
C LYS A 639 -25.85 -29.71 -0.66
N ARG A 640 -24.95 -29.20 -1.51
CA ARG A 640 -24.72 -27.75 -1.71
C ARG A 640 -25.98 -27.03 -2.17
N ASP A 641 -26.69 -27.59 -3.14
CA ASP A 641 -27.91 -27.01 -3.68
C ASP A 641 -29.02 -27.01 -2.61
N ALA A 642 -29.13 -28.08 -1.81
CA ALA A 642 -30.07 -28.14 -0.69
C ALA A 642 -29.77 -27.11 0.42
N ASP A 643 -28.48 -26.88 0.74
CA ASP A 643 -28.06 -25.89 1.73
C ASP A 643 -28.33 -24.45 1.23
N SER A 644 -28.11 -24.18 -0.07
CA SER A 644 -28.42 -22.90 -0.71
C SER A 644 -29.93 -22.61 -0.74
N GLU A 645 -30.74 -23.60 -1.11
CA GLU A 645 -32.20 -23.45 -1.12
C GLU A 645 -32.78 -23.32 0.30
N MET A 646 -32.18 -24.00 1.29
CA MET A 646 -32.55 -23.79 2.70
C MET A 646 -32.20 -22.36 3.17
N HIS A 647 -31.08 -21.80 2.73
CA HIS A 647 -30.69 -20.42 3.03
C HIS A 647 -31.69 -19.42 2.44
N LYS A 648 -32.03 -19.56 1.15
CA LYS A 648 -33.06 -18.74 0.47
C LYS A 648 -34.43 -18.87 1.13
N ALA A 649 -34.83 -20.07 1.54
CA ALA A 649 -36.09 -20.31 2.24
C ALA A 649 -36.12 -19.69 3.65
N ARG A 650 -34.97 -19.57 4.34
CA ARG A 650 -34.87 -18.84 5.61
C ARG A 650 -35.01 -17.33 5.40
N MET A 651 -34.40 -16.78 4.34
CA MET A 651 -34.53 -15.37 3.99
C MET A 651 -35.97 -14.99 3.58
N SER A 652 -36.65 -15.80 2.77
CA SER A 652 -38.04 -15.57 2.35
C SER A 652 -39.05 -15.59 3.51
N ARG A 653 -38.81 -16.45 4.52
CA ARG A 653 -39.61 -16.49 5.77
C ARG A 653 -39.36 -15.29 6.68
N HIS A 654 -38.17 -14.69 6.61
CA HIS A 654 -37.88 -13.44 7.31
C HIS A 654 -38.65 -12.28 6.66
N LEU A 655 -38.66 -12.20 5.33
CA LEU A 655 -39.40 -11.19 4.57
C LEU A 655 -40.93 -11.23 4.82
N HIS A 656 -41.53 -12.43 4.92
CA HIS A 656 -42.96 -12.58 5.21
C HIS A 656 -43.37 -12.19 6.64
N LYS A 657 -42.45 -12.16 7.61
CA LYS A 657 -42.74 -11.68 8.97
C LYS A 657 -42.75 -10.15 9.07
N HIS A 658 -42.12 -9.45 8.13
CA HIS A 658 -42.08 -7.98 8.10
C HIS A 658 -43.26 -7.34 7.36
N LEU A 659 -44.03 -8.09 6.58
CA LEU A 659 -45.25 -7.61 5.89
C LEU A 659 -46.54 -7.77 6.72
N LYS A 660 -46.44 -8.19 7.98
CA LYS A 660 -47.59 -8.36 8.90
C LYS A 660 -47.53 -7.50 10.17
N HIS A 661 -46.63 -6.52 10.23
CA HIS A 661 -46.58 -5.55 11.32
C HIS A 661 -46.61 -4.13 10.78
#